data_AF-A0A7X9X4U4-F1
#
_entry.id   AF-A0A7X9X4U4-F1
#
_cell.length_a   1.000
_cell.length_b   1.000
_cell.length_c   1.000
_cell.angle_alpha   90.00
_cell.angle_beta   90.00
_cell.angle_gamma   90.00
#
_symmetry.space_group_name_H-M   'P 1'
#
loop_
_entity.id
_entity.type
_entity.pdbx_description
1 polymer ?
#
loop_
_entity_poly.entity_id
_entity_poly.type
_entity_poly.pdbx_seq_one_letter_code
_entity_poly.pdbx_strand_id
1 'polypeptide(L)'
;MAVITGKEAFWGNVSLSATVVQYINDSPTLVKQLLQYQSDYDNHLIEEFKISDGGGTEFVPSGVQLASNYATWTPEMLVGELAHEIGHFVNQANDAAFTNKYDVSPNDQNAYSIDAMLGLHKEGEAVYNNYTVQQEIAAATGGQVKIYLAGALNVDGTSTGLQQLLDSQHNYDQAQGYTSAQDMNLMVEQAMGVYALLPGSANGLPYYDYYGGVNGAKAPAQAPELAGVTFTDPAATGDFSTEKEVFTSGDAQTLNFDDGVVSSSILNDQFGNVISQTVYSHSADGSYIANIYDGNGNLTGQDQFYSDGSEVAYQLLADGTQDATVYNTAGQQTENATFGIDGQKTQDTFYDATTGQETQHATFGNDGQLTQNTFYDADSGRMTEQDDYNADGSAVAHVLNADGTQNSVAFNAAGQETENVTFDTNGQKTQDTFYDAATGQETQNATFDSNGQLTQNTFYDAGSGRMTEQDDYNADGSAVAHVLNEDGTQNSVVFNAAGQETENVSFGTDGQKMQDTFYDPATGQETENATFGIDGQKTQDSFYDAGSGRMTEQDDYNADGSAVAHLLNEDGTQNSVVFNAAGQETENATFGANGQMTQNTFYDAGSGRMTEQDDYNADGSAVAHVLNSDGTQNSVVFNAAGQETENVSFGSDGQKTQDTFYDAATGRETETATFSGDGHLTQNTFYDAGSGRMTEQDDYNTDGSGVAHIFNPNGTQTAAVFDPSGHVSEYATFGANGQKTQDIFYDPGTGRELQENDFNADGSAVAHVFNPDGSQTATVYNAAGQETEYAIFNGGGQKTDDYFFDGATGRETQYNQYNSDGSMTSYQFNADNSQDAIIFNGNGQELEYDSYNANGQLTGFTQFTYGAGGGYNAVAYGPTGYETGWSDFSDSGGLVSSGGNDYGFTLSDDYESGSDLTYQSAFESAFDDYMGSGAFSF
;
A
#
# COMPACT_ATOMS: atom_id res chain seq x y z
N MET A 1 -106.74 30.19 37.93
CA MET A 1 -105.75 29.14 37.67
C MET A 1 -105.11 29.45 36.34
N ALA A 2 -103.80 29.33 36.22
CA ALA A 2 -103.15 29.31 34.91
C ALA A 2 -103.65 28.08 34.15
N VAL A 3 -103.89 28.22 32.85
CA VAL A 3 -104.44 27.17 31.98
C VAL A 3 -103.54 27.06 30.76
N ILE A 4 -103.39 25.86 30.22
CA ILE A 4 -102.74 25.61 28.94
C ILE A 4 -103.73 25.95 27.82
N THR A 5 -103.28 26.70 26.83
CA THR A 5 -104.11 27.24 25.74
C THR A 5 -103.89 26.51 24.41
N GLY A 6 -102.86 25.67 24.33
CA GLY A 6 -102.41 25.04 23.08
C GLY A 6 -101.70 26.02 22.14
N LYS A 7 -101.25 27.16 22.67
CA LYS A 7 -100.56 28.25 21.93
C LYS A 7 -99.29 28.74 22.62
N GLU A 8 -98.91 28.06 23.70
CA GLU A 8 -97.62 28.22 24.36
C GLU A 8 -96.48 28.05 23.35
N ALA A 9 -95.40 28.82 23.51
CA ALA A 9 -94.32 28.86 22.51
C ALA A 9 -93.60 27.52 22.40
N PHE A 10 -93.52 26.76 23.51
CA PHE A 10 -92.91 25.45 23.52
C PHE A 10 -93.65 24.41 22.65
N TRP A 11 -94.89 24.64 22.20
CA TRP A 11 -95.55 23.69 21.29
C TRP A 11 -94.90 23.65 19.90
N GLY A 12 -94.13 24.67 19.51
CA GLY A 12 -93.50 24.73 18.19
C GLY A 12 -94.48 24.47 17.05
N ASN A 13 -94.25 23.40 16.27
CA ASN A 13 -95.12 22.98 15.17
C ASN A 13 -96.22 21.98 15.57
N VAL A 14 -96.31 21.62 16.85
CA VAL A 14 -97.33 20.70 17.36
C VAL A 14 -98.68 21.41 17.43
N SER A 15 -99.70 20.80 16.81
CA SER A 15 -101.07 21.32 16.77
C SER A 15 -102.00 20.45 17.60
N LEU A 16 -102.59 21.01 18.65
CA LEU A 16 -103.50 20.30 19.54
C LEU A 16 -104.97 20.55 19.19
N SER A 17 -105.81 19.52 19.33
CA SER A 17 -107.26 19.67 19.26
C SER A 17 -107.81 20.33 20.53
N ALA A 18 -109.01 20.94 20.45
CA ALA A 18 -109.66 21.52 21.62
C ALA A 18 -109.92 20.49 22.73
N THR A 19 -110.19 19.23 22.37
CA THR A 19 -110.38 18.13 23.32
C THR A 19 -109.08 17.78 24.04
N VAL A 20 -107.95 17.75 23.33
CA VAL A 20 -106.62 17.52 23.92
C VAL A 20 -106.27 18.62 24.92
N VAL A 21 -106.48 19.89 24.55
CA VAL A 21 -106.27 21.03 25.45
C VAL A 21 -107.20 20.94 26.67
N GLN A 22 -108.44 20.48 26.50
CA GLN A 22 -109.36 20.27 27.63
C GLN A 22 -108.83 19.19 28.59
N TYR A 23 -108.44 18.02 28.08
CA TYR A 23 -107.90 16.93 28.89
C TYR A 23 -106.62 17.35 29.63
N ILE A 24 -105.73 18.09 28.98
CA ILE A 24 -104.55 18.66 29.65
C ILE A 24 -104.99 19.53 30.85
N ASN A 25 -105.98 20.41 30.66
CA ASN A 25 -106.45 21.31 31.71
C ASN A 25 -107.29 20.63 32.80
N ASP A 26 -107.79 19.42 32.56
CA ASP A 26 -108.50 18.61 33.54
C ASP A 26 -107.53 17.96 34.56
N SER A 27 -106.21 17.98 34.29
CA SER A 27 -105.14 17.57 35.22
C SER A 27 -104.37 18.78 35.77
N PRO A 28 -104.55 19.14 37.05
CA PRO A 28 -103.71 20.14 37.71
C PRO A 28 -102.21 19.82 37.65
N THR A 29 -101.85 18.54 37.71
CA THR A 29 -100.46 18.07 37.63
C THR A 29 -99.87 18.38 36.26
N LEU A 30 -100.49 17.92 35.17
CA LEU A 30 -99.97 18.15 33.82
C LEU A 30 -99.91 19.64 33.46
N VAL A 31 -100.89 20.44 33.88
CA VAL A 31 -100.84 21.91 33.71
C VAL A 31 -99.61 22.51 34.40
N LYS A 32 -99.34 22.13 35.66
CA LYS A 32 -98.19 22.64 36.40
C LYS A 32 -96.87 22.26 35.71
N GLN A 33 -96.76 21.04 35.21
CA GLN A 33 -95.56 20.52 34.56
C GLN A 33 -95.31 21.18 33.21
N LEU A 34 -96.34 21.38 32.39
CA LEU A 34 -96.22 22.11 31.12
C LEU A 34 -95.93 23.61 31.32
N LEU A 35 -96.41 24.21 32.41
CA LEU A 35 -96.01 25.58 32.79
C LEU A 35 -94.54 25.64 33.26
N GLN A 36 -94.04 24.59 33.93
CA GLN A 36 -92.63 24.47 34.22
C GLN A 36 -91.81 24.30 32.94
N TYR A 37 -92.27 23.47 32.00
CA TYR A 37 -91.65 23.32 30.69
C TYR A 37 -91.57 24.66 29.94
N GLN A 38 -92.66 25.45 29.95
CA GLN A 38 -92.64 26.81 29.38
C GLN A 38 -91.61 27.70 30.05
N SER A 39 -91.50 27.66 31.38
CA SER A 39 -90.49 28.41 32.13
C SER A 39 -89.07 28.01 31.71
N ASP A 40 -88.81 26.72 31.57
CA ASP A 40 -87.48 26.21 31.20
C ASP A 40 -87.15 26.51 29.73
N TYR A 41 -88.16 26.50 28.84
CA TYR A 41 -88.03 26.94 27.45
C TYR A 41 -87.69 28.43 27.36
N ASP A 42 -88.39 29.27 28.12
CA ASP A 42 -88.13 30.72 28.17
C ASP A 42 -86.71 31.04 28.70
N ASN A 43 -86.16 30.15 29.53
CA ASN A 43 -84.79 30.23 30.06
C ASN A 43 -83.75 29.53 29.16
N HIS A 44 -84.14 29.01 27.99
CA HIS A 44 -83.26 28.28 27.06
C HIS A 44 -82.61 27.03 27.67
N LEU A 45 -83.27 26.39 28.64
CA LEU A 45 -82.83 25.12 29.24
C LEU A 45 -83.37 23.91 28.47
N ILE A 46 -84.44 24.10 27.71
CA ILE A 46 -85.07 23.07 26.90
C ILE A 46 -85.59 23.70 25.60
N GLU A 47 -85.69 22.91 24.55
CA GLU A 47 -86.21 23.33 23.25
C GLU A 47 -87.74 23.20 23.17
N GLU A 48 -88.32 23.72 22.10
CA GLU A 48 -89.73 23.49 21.76
C GLU A 48 -89.96 22.03 21.38
N PHE A 49 -91.20 21.59 21.50
CA PHE A 49 -91.63 20.28 21.05
C PHE A 49 -91.43 20.14 19.55
N LYS A 50 -90.89 18.99 19.16
CA LYS A 50 -90.63 18.67 17.76
C LYS A 50 -91.51 17.51 17.30
N ILE A 51 -91.66 17.42 15.99
CA ILE A 51 -92.24 16.25 15.33
C ILE A 51 -91.05 15.41 14.85
N SER A 52 -90.95 14.17 15.31
CA SER A 52 -89.88 13.25 14.93
C SER A 52 -90.12 12.68 13.53
N ASP A 53 -89.13 12.82 12.63
CA ASP A 53 -89.20 12.39 11.22
C ASP A 53 -89.12 10.85 11.04
N GLY A 54 -88.82 10.09 12.09
CA GLY A 54 -88.56 8.64 11.99
C GLY A 54 -88.84 7.78 13.23
N GLY A 55 -89.44 8.29 14.31
CA GLY A 55 -89.57 7.57 15.59
C GLY A 55 -90.90 7.74 16.33
N GLY A 56 -90.98 7.05 17.48
CA GLY A 56 -92.06 7.14 18.48
C GLY A 56 -92.11 8.50 19.19
N THR A 57 -92.94 8.61 20.22
CA THR A 57 -92.94 9.77 21.12
C THR A 57 -91.89 9.50 22.21
N GLU A 58 -91.02 10.47 22.47
CA GLU A 58 -89.88 10.31 23.41
C GLU A 58 -89.43 11.66 23.98
N PHE A 59 -88.88 11.62 25.19
CA PHE A 59 -88.13 12.71 25.79
C PHE A 59 -86.63 12.51 25.52
N VAL A 60 -86.02 13.45 24.80
CA VAL A 60 -84.57 13.50 24.59
C VAL A 60 -83.96 14.66 25.39
N PRO A 61 -82.63 14.73 25.57
CA PRO A 61 -82.00 15.81 26.35
C PRO A 61 -82.36 17.23 25.90
N SER A 62 -82.73 17.43 24.63
CA SER A 62 -83.14 18.73 24.11
C SER A 62 -84.63 19.06 24.31
N GLY A 63 -85.49 18.09 24.59
CA GLY A 63 -86.93 18.30 24.74
C GLY A 63 -87.81 17.12 24.33
N VAL A 64 -89.12 17.33 24.31
CA VAL A 64 -90.09 16.29 23.91
C VAL A 64 -90.19 16.24 22.39
N GLN A 65 -90.14 15.03 21.84
CA GLN A 65 -90.43 14.75 20.44
C GLN A 65 -91.71 13.93 20.34
N LEU A 66 -92.66 14.38 19.54
CA LEU A 66 -93.87 13.63 19.22
C LEU A 66 -93.69 12.85 17.91
N ALA A 67 -94.23 11.63 17.88
CA ALA A 67 -94.23 10.80 16.68
C ALA A 67 -94.88 11.53 15.49
N SER A 68 -94.36 11.37 14.26
CA SER A 68 -94.91 12.03 13.06
C SER A 68 -96.40 11.79 12.81
N ASN A 69 -96.94 10.69 13.31
CA ASN A 69 -98.34 10.31 13.21
C ASN A 69 -99.21 10.76 14.40
N TYR A 70 -98.70 11.56 15.35
CA TYR A 70 -99.42 11.97 16.57
C TYR A 70 -100.82 12.57 16.30
N ALA A 71 -100.98 13.27 15.17
CA ALA A 71 -102.24 13.88 14.77
C ALA A 71 -103.35 12.86 14.43
N THR A 72 -102.99 11.57 14.25
CA THR A 72 -103.93 10.46 14.02
C THR A 72 -104.36 9.77 15.31
N TRP A 73 -103.72 10.07 16.44
CA TRP A 73 -104.00 9.47 17.72
C TRP A 73 -105.30 10.00 18.32
N THR A 74 -105.92 9.20 19.18
CA THR A 74 -107.06 9.68 19.97
C THR A 74 -106.58 10.73 20.98
N PRO A 75 -107.43 11.67 21.40
CA PRO A 75 -107.08 12.62 22.47
C PRO A 75 -106.57 11.94 23.74
N GLU A 76 -107.11 10.77 24.07
CA GLU A 76 -106.70 9.93 25.20
C GLU A 76 -105.27 9.39 25.04
N MET A 77 -104.89 8.97 23.83
CA MET A 77 -103.55 8.45 23.56
C MET A 77 -102.52 9.56 23.52
N LEU A 78 -102.82 10.69 22.84
CA LEU A 78 -101.89 11.81 22.78
C LEU A 78 -101.60 12.42 24.15
N VAL A 79 -102.62 12.60 25.00
CA VAL A 79 -102.41 13.13 26.36
C VAL A 79 -101.73 12.11 27.26
N GLY A 80 -102.00 10.81 27.06
CA GLY A 80 -101.31 9.72 27.75
C GLY A 80 -99.81 9.72 27.51
N GLU A 81 -99.41 9.58 26.25
CA GLU A 81 -98.00 9.59 25.83
C GLU A 81 -97.31 10.90 26.22
N LEU A 82 -97.98 12.04 26.03
CA LEU A 82 -97.43 13.32 26.47
C LEU A 82 -97.19 13.38 27.99
N ALA A 83 -98.12 12.84 28.80
CA ALA A 83 -97.96 12.81 30.24
C ALA A 83 -96.78 11.92 30.66
N HIS A 84 -96.53 10.83 29.94
CA HIS A 84 -95.35 9.98 30.13
C HIS A 84 -94.06 10.76 29.83
N GLU A 85 -93.94 11.37 28.66
CA GLU A 85 -92.70 12.12 28.29
C GLU A 85 -92.44 13.32 29.18
N ILE A 86 -93.49 14.01 29.62
CA ILE A 86 -93.36 15.07 30.62
C ILE A 86 -92.94 14.53 31.98
N GLY A 87 -93.28 13.27 32.28
CA GLY A 87 -92.77 12.54 33.43
C GLY A 87 -91.24 12.47 33.43
N HIS A 88 -90.63 12.07 32.31
CA HIS A 88 -89.16 12.09 32.18
C HIS A 88 -88.59 13.49 32.40
N PHE A 89 -89.20 14.53 31.80
CA PHE A 89 -88.75 15.91 31.98
C PHE A 89 -88.71 16.36 33.45
N VAL A 90 -89.77 16.09 34.22
CA VAL A 90 -89.87 16.58 35.60
C VAL A 90 -89.04 15.78 36.60
N ASN A 91 -88.70 14.54 36.24
CA ASN A 91 -87.99 13.62 37.11
C ASN A 91 -86.48 13.55 36.86
N GLN A 92 -85.94 14.28 35.87
CA GLN A 92 -84.49 14.29 35.56
C GLN A 92 -83.57 14.41 36.80
N ALA A 93 -83.93 15.23 37.79
CA ALA A 93 -83.14 15.39 39.01
C ALA A 93 -83.22 14.17 39.96
N ASN A 94 -84.39 13.53 40.05
CA ASN A 94 -84.59 12.30 40.81
C ASN A 94 -83.89 11.13 40.12
N ASP A 95 -84.05 11.01 38.80
CA ASP A 95 -83.37 10.03 37.96
C ASP A 95 -81.85 10.11 38.11
N ALA A 96 -81.29 11.33 38.06
CA ALA A 96 -79.85 11.54 38.28
C ALA A 96 -79.42 11.17 39.71
N ALA A 97 -80.23 11.47 40.73
CA ALA A 97 -79.95 11.10 42.11
C ALA A 97 -80.00 9.58 42.33
N PHE A 98 -80.97 8.91 41.70
CA PHE A 98 -81.11 7.46 41.72
C PHE A 98 -79.95 6.78 40.99
N THR A 99 -79.58 7.27 39.79
CA THR A 99 -78.38 6.82 39.08
C THR A 99 -77.13 6.95 39.95
N ASN A 100 -76.83 8.14 40.47
CA ASN A 100 -75.64 8.35 41.31
C ASN A 100 -75.59 7.49 42.58
N LYS A 101 -76.73 6.96 43.03
CA LYS A 101 -76.84 6.13 44.23
C LYS A 101 -76.53 4.66 43.95
N TYR A 102 -76.92 4.15 42.78
CA TYR A 102 -76.86 2.73 42.44
C TYR A 102 -75.77 2.37 41.41
N ASP A 103 -75.25 3.35 40.67
CA ASP A 103 -74.30 3.13 39.58
C ASP A 103 -73.01 2.44 40.03
N VAL A 104 -72.45 1.63 39.14
CA VAL A 104 -71.22 0.86 39.33
C VAL A 104 -70.32 1.03 38.11
N SER A 105 -69.07 0.58 38.18
CA SER A 105 -68.20 0.57 37.00
C SER A 105 -68.85 -0.23 35.86
N PRO A 106 -68.84 0.25 34.60
CA PRO A 106 -69.37 -0.51 33.45
C PRO A 106 -68.70 -1.88 33.23
N ASN A 107 -67.49 -2.07 33.76
CA ASN A 107 -66.78 -3.35 33.72
C ASN A 107 -67.22 -4.32 34.82
N ASP A 108 -67.96 -3.86 35.83
CA ASP A 108 -68.55 -4.73 36.84
C ASP A 108 -69.49 -5.72 36.16
N GLN A 109 -69.34 -7.01 36.48
CA GLN A 109 -70.19 -8.07 35.91
C GLN A 109 -71.70 -7.89 36.18
N ASN A 110 -72.09 -7.11 37.19
CA ASN A 110 -73.49 -6.80 37.50
C ASN A 110 -73.93 -5.42 36.95
N ALA A 111 -73.04 -4.67 36.28
CA ALA A 111 -73.36 -3.36 35.72
C ALA A 111 -74.54 -3.40 34.75
N TYR A 112 -74.65 -4.46 33.93
CA TYR A 112 -75.75 -4.60 32.97
C TYR A 112 -77.11 -4.65 33.66
N SER A 113 -77.25 -5.42 34.75
CA SER A 113 -78.49 -5.48 35.52
C SER A 113 -78.80 -4.16 36.21
N ILE A 114 -77.78 -3.53 36.81
CA ILE A 114 -77.92 -2.24 37.49
C ILE A 114 -78.33 -1.14 36.50
N ASP A 115 -77.68 -1.05 35.34
CA ASP A 115 -78.05 -0.12 34.27
C ASP A 115 -79.48 -0.34 33.78
N ALA A 116 -79.89 -1.61 33.65
CA ALA A 116 -81.27 -1.95 33.32
C ALA A 116 -82.25 -1.47 34.40
N MET A 117 -81.97 -1.72 35.69
CA MET A 117 -82.77 -1.21 36.81
C MET A 117 -82.85 0.32 36.79
N LEU A 118 -81.73 1.00 36.56
CA LEU A 118 -81.65 2.47 36.49
C LEU A 118 -82.54 3.01 35.37
N GLY A 119 -82.48 2.41 34.17
CA GLY A 119 -83.31 2.81 33.05
C GLY A 119 -84.80 2.49 33.26
N LEU A 120 -85.11 1.32 33.82
CA LEU A 120 -86.48 0.92 34.14
C LEU A 120 -87.10 1.81 35.21
N HIS A 121 -86.33 2.28 36.19
CA HIS A 121 -86.81 3.22 37.19
C HIS A 121 -87.29 4.54 36.54
N LYS A 122 -86.53 5.08 35.58
CA LYS A 122 -86.90 6.27 34.80
C LYS A 122 -88.24 6.09 34.09
N GLU A 123 -88.44 4.93 33.48
CA GLU A 123 -89.73 4.57 32.86
C GLU A 123 -90.84 4.44 33.89
N GLY A 124 -90.57 3.81 35.03
CA GLY A 124 -91.55 3.64 36.11
C GLY A 124 -92.03 4.98 36.68
N GLU A 125 -91.13 5.94 36.91
CA GLU A 125 -91.49 7.29 37.36
C GLU A 125 -92.32 8.05 36.32
N ALA A 126 -91.99 7.91 35.03
CA ALA A 126 -92.77 8.49 33.94
C ALA A 126 -94.18 7.87 33.83
N VAL A 127 -94.30 6.55 34.01
CA VAL A 127 -95.58 5.84 34.07
C VAL A 127 -96.40 6.29 35.28
N TYR A 128 -95.78 6.48 36.46
CA TYR A 128 -96.48 7.01 37.62
C TYR A 128 -97.01 8.43 37.38
N ASN A 129 -96.23 9.28 36.72
CA ASN A 129 -96.70 10.60 36.31
C ASN A 129 -97.92 10.48 35.38
N ASN A 130 -97.84 9.63 34.36
CA ASN A 130 -98.94 9.36 33.45
C ASN A 130 -100.18 8.83 34.19
N TYR A 131 -100.01 7.95 35.18
CA TYR A 131 -101.08 7.42 36.02
C TYR A 131 -101.75 8.52 36.85
N THR A 132 -100.95 9.38 37.49
CA THR A 132 -101.47 10.50 38.30
C THR A 132 -102.32 11.44 37.45
N VAL A 133 -101.81 11.83 36.28
CA VAL A 133 -102.55 12.65 35.30
C VAL A 133 -103.84 11.95 34.86
N GLN A 134 -103.78 10.64 34.61
CA GLN A 134 -104.96 9.85 34.25
C GLN A 134 -106.03 9.88 35.35
N GLN A 135 -105.65 9.68 36.62
CA GLN A 135 -106.60 9.69 37.73
C GLN A 135 -107.23 11.07 37.94
N GLU A 136 -106.47 12.15 37.77
CA GLU A 136 -107.00 13.52 37.84
C GLU A 136 -108.04 13.80 36.74
N ILE A 137 -107.75 13.43 35.49
CA ILE A 137 -108.69 13.59 34.36
C ILE A 137 -109.92 12.70 34.55
N ALA A 138 -109.73 11.46 34.99
CA ALA A 138 -110.83 10.56 35.30
C ALA A 138 -111.71 11.15 36.41
N ALA A 139 -111.14 11.71 37.47
CA ALA A 139 -111.89 12.39 38.53
C ALA A 139 -112.64 13.63 38.02
N ALA A 140 -112.00 14.48 37.21
CA ALA A 140 -112.59 15.70 36.65
C ALA A 140 -113.78 15.41 35.71
N THR A 141 -113.74 14.28 35.01
CA THR A 141 -114.77 13.85 34.06
C THR A 141 -115.80 12.88 34.65
N GLY A 142 -115.72 12.57 35.95
CA GLY A 142 -116.60 11.60 36.61
C GLY A 142 -116.42 10.15 36.11
N GLY A 143 -115.20 9.81 35.68
CA GLY A 143 -114.78 8.50 35.19
C GLY A 143 -115.08 8.26 33.71
N GLN A 144 -115.53 9.28 32.97
CA GLN A 144 -115.89 9.14 31.55
C GLN A 144 -114.69 9.09 30.62
N VAL A 145 -113.59 9.75 30.99
CA VAL A 145 -112.35 9.79 30.22
C VAL A 145 -111.26 9.08 31.01
N LYS A 146 -110.55 8.18 30.34
CA LYS A 146 -109.34 7.53 30.85
C LYS A 146 -108.29 7.61 29.75
N ILE A 147 -107.27 8.45 29.96
CA ILE A 147 -106.16 8.60 28.99
C ILE A 147 -105.35 7.31 28.92
N TYR A 148 -104.58 7.11 27.86
CA TYR A 148 -103.70 5.95 27.73
C TYR A 148 -102.60 5.98 28.81
N LEU A 149 -102.20 4.80 29.33
CA LEU A 149 -100.94 4.66 30.05
C LEU A 149 -99.91 4.12 29.09
N ALA A 150 -98.79 4.81 28.94
CA ALA A 150 -97.64 4.31 28.19
C ALA A 150 -97.26 2.90 28.69
N GLY A 151 -97.00 2.00 27.75
CA GLY A 151 -96.73 0.59 28.06
C GLY A 151 -97.94 -0.27 28.47
N ALA A 152 -99.18 0.23 28.42
CA ALA A 152 -100.36 -0.59 28.75
C ALA A 152 -100.76 -1.59 27.66
N LEU A 153 -100.27 -1.41 26.43
CA LEU A 153 -100.55 -2.28 25.30
C LEU A 153 -99.25 -2.78 24.67
N ASN A 154 -99.23 -4.05 24.31
CA ASN A 154 -98.23 -4.64 23.43
C ASN A 154 -98.35 -4.05 22.02
N VAL A 155 -97.33 -4.25 21.18
CA VAL A 155 -97.33 -3.82 19.76
C VAL A 155 -98.53 -4.39 18.98
N ASP A 156 -99.04 -5.56 19.36
CA ASP A 156 -100.21 -6.19 18.75
C ASP A 156 -101.57 -5.69 19.30
N GLY A 157 -101.54 -4.73 20.23
CA GLY A 157 -102.71 -4.14 20.86
C GLY A 157 -103.31 -4.96 22.01
N THR A 158 -102.67 -6.04 22.45
CA THR A 158 -103.08 -6.79 23.64
C THR A 158 -102.62 -6.09 24.93
N SER A 159 -103.32 -6.30 26.04
CA SER A 159 -102.97 -5.70 27.32
C SER A 159 -101.67 -6.28 27.89
N THR A 160 -100.79 -5.42 28.40
CA THR A 160 -99.59 -5.80 29.16
C THR A 160 -99.93 -6.11 30.63
N GLY A 161 -101.15 -5.81 31.05
CA GLY A 161 -101.58 -5.91 32.45
C GLY A 161 -101.28 -4.67 33.29
N LEU A 162 -100.47 -3.72 32.79
CA LEU A 162 -100.00 -2.54 33.53
C LEU A 162 -101.14 -1.77 34.20
N GLN A 163 -102.19 -1.44 33.46
CA GLN A 163 -103.33 -0.69 34.01
C GLN A 163 -104.01 -1.41 35.19
N GLN A 164 -104.22 -2.72 35.05
CA GLN A 164 -104.87 -3.52 36.10
C GLN A 164 -103.96 -3.66 37.32
N LEU A 165 -102.65 -3.79 37.09
CA LEU A 165 -101.64 -3.89 38.14
C LEU A 165 -101.59 -2.60 38.96
N LEU A 166 -101.43 -1.45 38.30
CA LEU A 166 -101.37 -0.15 38.94
C LEU A 166 -102.68 0.22 39.66
N ASP A 167 -103.84 -0.03 39.05
CA ASP A 167 -105.12 0.16 39.71
C ASP A 167 -105.26 -0.73 40.97
N SER A 168 -104.75 -1.97 40.93
CA SER A 168 -104.81 -2.88 42.07
C SER A 168 -103.84 -2.46 43.18
N GLN A 169 -102.62 -2.07 42.81
CA GLN A 169 -101.58 -1.60 43.72
C GLN A 169 -102.02 -0.32 44.43
N HIS A 170 -102.44 0.71 43.68
CA HIS A 170 -102.92 1.97 44.24
C HIS A 170 -104.09 1.75 45.22
N ASN A 171 -105.09 0.94 44.85
CA ASN A 171 -106.21 0.63 45.74
C ASN A 171 -105.78 -0.10 47.01
N TYR A 172 -104.82 -1.03 46.90
CA TYR A 172 -104.23 -1.70 48.05
C TYR A 172 -103.50 -0.71 48.95
N ASP A 173 -102.72 0.19 48.35
CA ASP A 173 -101.89 1.13 49.10
C ASP A 173 -102.71 2.15 49.88
N GLN A 174 -103.76 2.68 49.23
CA GLN A 174 -104.76 3.53 49.88
C GLN A 174 -105.46 2.79 51.03
N ALA A 175 -105.77 1.50 50.86
CA ALA A 175 -106.42 0.70 51.90
C ALA A 175 -105.49 0.40 53.11
N GLN A 176 -104.17 0.33 52.88
CA GLN A 176 -103.17 0.17 53.94
C GLN A 176 -102.75 1.51 54.58
N GLY A 177 -103.16 2.64 54.02
CA GLY A 177 -102.87 3.97 54.56
C GLY A 177 -101.44 4.44 54.29
N TYR A 178 -100.83 3.96 53.19
CA TYR A 178 -99.55 4.49 52.72
C TYR A 178 -99.66 5.98 52.36
N THR A 179 -98.57 6.71 52.56
CA THR A 179 -98.46 8.10 52.10
C THR A 179 -98.36 8.17 50.58
N SER A 180 -98.64 9.33 49.98
CA SER A 180 -98.52 9.51 48.52
C SER A 180 -97.12 9.20 47.98
N ALA A 181 -96.07 9.43 48.77
CA ALA A 181 -94.70 9.08 48.38
C ALA A 181 -94.47 7.55 48.39
N GLN A 182 -95.02 6.85 49.39
CA GLN A 182 -94.93 5.39 49.46
C GLN A 182 -95.76 4.70 48.36
N ASP A 183 -96.95 5.23 48.08
CA ASP A 183 -97.80 4.81 46.95
C ASP A 183 -97.05 5.00 45.62
N MET A 184 -96.41 6.16 45.41
CA MET A 184 -95.55 6.39 44.24
C MET A 184 -94.46 5.32 44.11
N ASN A 185 -93.64 5.12 45.14
CA ASN A 185 -92.50 4.21 45.09
C ASN A 185 -92.93 2.76 44.77
N LEU A 186 -93.99 2.28 45.41
CA LEU A 186 -94.52 0.93 45.15
C LEU A 186 -95.13 0.80 43.75
N MET A 187 -95.78 1.85 43.24
CA MET A 187 -96.32 1.85 41.86
C MET A 187 -95.21 1.89 40.80
N VAL A 188 -94.12 2.64 41.04
CA VAL A 188 -92.92 2.65 40.20
C VAL A 188 -92.32 1.25 40.14
N GLU A 189 -92.16 0.57 41.29
CA GLU A 189 -91.69 -0.83 41.37
C GLU A 189 -92.51 -1.78 40.48
N GLN A 190 -93.84 -1.67 40.54
CA GLN A 190 -94.73 -2.49 39.70
C GLN A 190 -94.60 -2.16 38.20
N ALA A 191 -94.46 -0.88 37.86
CA ALA A 191 -94.29 -0.45 36.48
C ALA A 191 -92.96 -0.95 35.88
N MET A 192 -91.87 -0.88 36.65
CA MET A 192 -90.55 -1.38 36.26
C MET A 192 -90.59 -2.85 35.87
N GLY A 193 -91.24 -3.70 36.68
CA GLY A 193 -91.34 -5.14 36.40
C GLY A 193 -92.10 -5.46 35.11
N VAL A 194 -93.10 -4.66 34.74
CA VAL A 194 -93.77 -4.78 33.43
C VAL A 194 -92.84 -4.31 32.32
N TYR A 195 -92.24 -3.13 32.48
CA TYR A 195 -91.37 -2.53 31.46
C TYR A 195 -90.14 -3.38 31.14
N ALA A 196 -89.59 -4.11 32.11
CA ALA A 196 -88.46 -5.02 31.91
C ALA A 196 -88.65 -5.97 30.71
N LEU A 197 -89.89 -6.42 30.48
CA LEU A 197 -90.24 -7.35 29.39
C LEU A 197 -90.87 -6.68 28.17
N LEU A 198 -91.14 -5.37 28.22
CA LEU A 198 -91.76 -4.65 27.11
C LEU A 198 -90.73 -4.39 26.01
N PRO A 199 -91.01 -4.74 24.74
CA PRO A 199 -90.14 -4.37 23.64
C PRO A 199 -90.17 -2.85 23.43
N GLY A 200 -88.99 -2.23 23.46
CA GLY A 200 -88.78 -0.81 23.23
C GLY A 200 -89.13 -0.38 21.81
N SER A 201 -89.57 0.87 21.68
CA SER A 201 -90.07 1.47 20.43
C SER A 201 -88.97 1.76 19.40
N ALA A 202 -87.70 1.87 19.83
CA ALA A 202 -86.58 2.30 19.00
C ALA A 202 -85.81 1.16 18.30
N ASN A 203 -85.71 -0.03 18.91
CA ASN A 203 -84.85 -1.13 18.46
C ASN A 203 -85.48 -2.53 18.60
N GLY A 204 -86.68 -2.65 19.18
CA GLY A 204 -87.42 -3.91 19.32
C GLY A 204 -86.88 -4.87 20.38
N LEU A 205 -85.84 -4.47 21.14
CA LEU A 205 -85.34 -5.20 22.30
C LEU A 205 -86.21 -4.89 23.53
N PRO A 206 -86.37 -5.82 24.48
CA PRO A 206 -86.93 -5.49 25.80
C PRO A 206 -86.22 -4.29 26.43
N TYR A 207 -86.93 -3.43 27.18
CA TYR A 207 -86.30 -2.27 27.83
C TYR A 207 -85.18 -2.66 28.79
N TYR A 208 -85.27 -3.82 29.43
CA TYR A 208 -84.17 -4.35 30.24
C TYR A 208 -82.87 -4.46 29.43
N ASP A 209 -82.93 -5.08 28.24
CA ASP A 209 -81.75 -5.26 27.40
C ASP A 209 -81.28 -3.98 26.74
N TYR A 210 -82.23 -3.10 26.38
CA TYR A 210 -81.89 -1.78 25.88
C TYR A 210 -81.06 -1.00 26.89
N TYR A 211 -81.56 -0.88 28.13
CA TYR A 211 -80.92 -0.11 29.17
C TYR A 211 -79.66 -0.78 29.72
N GLY A 212 -79.64 -2.10 29.87
CA GLY A 212 -78.45 -2.80 30.37
C GLY A 212 -77.20 -2.59 29.50
N GLY A 213 -77.36 -2.34 28.20
CA GLY A 213 -76.24 -2.11 27.29
C GLY A 213 -75.84 -0.64 27.10
N VAL A 214 -76.59 0.35 27.62
CA VAL A 214 -76.39 1.76 27.21
C VAL A 214 -75.04 2.34 27.64
N ASN A 215 -74.48 1.89 28.77
CA ASN A 215 -73.21 2.37 29.29
C ASN A 215 -72.02 1.45 28.93
N GLY A 216 -72.21 0.52 28.00
CA GLY A 216 -71.16 -0.40 27.55
C GLY A 216 -70.97 -1.64 28.44
N ALA A 217 -71.83 -1.83 29.45
CA ALA A 217 -71.83 -3.03 30.26
C ALA A 217 -72.12 -4.29 29.42
N LYS A 218 -71.46 -5.38 29.76
CA LYS A 218 -71.58 -6.65 29.02
C LYS A 218 -72.80 -7.42 29.51
N ALA A 219 -73.67 -7.82 28.59
CA ALA A 219 -74.81 -8.67 28.89
C ALA A 219 -74.34 -9.98 29.56
N PRO A 220 -75.03 -10.46 30.61
CA PRO A 220 -74.65 -11.70 31.28
C PRO A 220 -74.74 -12.89 30.32
N ALA A 221 -73.90 -13.91 30.51
CA ALA A 221 -73.91 -15.10 29.65
C ALA A 221 -75.25 -15.85 29.67
N GLN A 222 -76.02 -15.65 30.73
CA GLN A 222 -77.35 -16.19 31.00
C GLN A 222 -78.47 -15.44 30.24
N ALA A 223 -78.13 -14.36 29.51
CA ALA A 223 -79.07 -13.40 28.94
C ALA A 223 -79.85 -13.76 27.66
N PRO A 224 -79.89 -14.97 27.04
CA PRO A 224 -80.64 -15.07 25.80
C PRO A 224 -82.14 -14.76 25.95
N GLU A 225 -82.76 -14.92 27.13
CA GLU A 225 -84.17 -14.61 27.33
C GLU A 225 -84.50 -14.36 28.84
N LEU A 226 -84.76 -13.10 29.20
CA LEU A 226 -85.30 -12.73 30.51
C LEU A 226 -86.79 -13.14 30.60
N ALA A 227 -87.18 -13.87 31.65
CA ALA A 227 -88.56 -14.28 31.90
C ALA A 227 -89.32 -13.31 32.84
N GLY A 228 -88.59 -12.57 33.68
CA GLY A 228 -89.15 -11.52 34.52
C GLY A 228 -88.11 -10.95 35.49
N VAL A 229 -88.36 -9.73 35.96
CA VAL A 229 -87.57 -9.06 36.99
C VAL A 229 -88.51 -8.61 38.09
N THR A 230 -88.09 -8.79 39.34
CA THR A 230 -88.78 -8.27 40.52
C THR A 230 -87.84 -7.40 41.32
N PHE A 231 -88.26 -6.16 41.58
CA PHE A 231 -87.59 -5.23 42.48
C PHE A 231 -88.27 -5.32 43.86
N THR A 232 -87.56 -5.04 44.94
CA THR A 232 -88.15 -5.11 46.29
C THR A 232 -87.70 -3.93 47.14
N ASP A 233 -88.64 -3.03 47.43
CA ASP A 233 -88.50 -1.93 48.39
C ASP A 233 -89.42 -2.17 49.62
N PRO A 234 -88.93 -2.90 50.65
CA PRO A 234 -89.77 -3.30 51.78
C PRO A 234 -90.20 -2.12 52.66
N ALA A 235 -89.57 -0.95 52.52
CA ALA A 235 -89.88 0.24 53.28
C ALA A 235 -90.74 1.26 52.51
N ALA A 236 -91.00 1.01 51.22
CA ALA A 236 -91.65 1.94 50.28
C ALA A 236 -90.96 3.32 50.26
N THR A 237 -89.63 3.31 50.33
CA THR A 237 -88.77 4.50 50.39
C THR A 237 -88.29 5.01 49.03
N GLY A 238 -88.39 4.20 47.99
CA GLY A 238 -87.76 4.39 46.68
C GLY A 238 -86.41 3.69 46.58
N ASP A 239 -85.92 3.13 47.69
CA ASP A 239 -84.66 2.41 47.75
C ASP A 239 -84.90 0.89 47.68
N PHE A 240 -84.46 0.28 46.60
CA PHE A 240 -84.49 -1.18 46.45
C PHE A 240 -83.47 -1.85 47.37
N SER A 241 -83.93 -2.90 48.03
CA SER A 241 -83.12 -3.83 48.80
C SER A 241 -82.65 -5.02 47.96
N THR A 242 -83.45 -5.42 46.96
CA THR A 242 -83.08 -6.48 46.02
C THR A 242 -83.62 -6.22 44.63
N GLU A 243 -82.86 -6.65 43.63
CA GLU A 243 -83.33 -6.94 42.28
C GLU A 243 -83.19 -8.44 42.05
N LYS A 244 -84.24 -9.07 41.52
CA LYS A 244 -84.22 -10.49 41.19
C LYS A 244 -84.67 -10.72 39.76
N GLU A 245 -83.75 -11.24 38.97
CA GLU A 245 -83.94 -11.65 37.60
C GLU A 245 -84.26 -13.14 37.55
N VAL A 246 -85.18 -13.53 36.69
CA VAL A 246 -85.48 -14.93 36.37
C VAL A 246 -85.35 -15.10 34.86
N PHE A 247 -84.50 -16.02 34.43
CA PHE A 247 -84.26 -16.32 33.03
C PHE A 247 -85.19 -17.43 32.53
N THR A 248 -85.41 -17.54 31.22
CA THR A 248 -86.26 -18.64 30.68
C THR A 248 -85.66 -20.03 30.88
N SER A 249 -84.35 -20.11 31.19
CA SER A 249 -83.71 -21.35 31.65
C SER A 249 -84.25 -21.84 33.01
N GLY A 250 -84.88 -20.95 33.78
CA GLY A 250 -85.28 -21.18 35.16
C GLY A 250 -84.22 -20.74 36.18
N ASP A 251 -83.00 -20.39 35.73
CA ASP A 251 -81.98 -19.80 36.58
C ASP A 251 -82.43 -18.43 37.07
N ALA A 252 -81.94 -18.02 38.24
CA ALA A 252 -82.31 -16.75 38.84
C ALA A 252 -81.10 -16.06 39.45
N GLN A 253 -80.91 -14.79 39.06
CA GLN A 253 -79.89 -13.92 39.64
C GLN A 253 -80.57 -12.98 40.65
N THR A 254 -79.94 -12.78 41.79
CA THR A 254 -80.44 -11.86 42.83
C THR A 254 -79.32 -10.93 43.25
N LEU A 255 -79.49 -9.64 42.97
CA LEU A 255 -78.65 -8.56 43.45
C LEU A 255 -79.26 -8.07 44.77
N ASN A 256 -78.41 -7.91 45.79
CA ASN A 256 -78.78 -7.34 47.07
C ASN A 256 -78.09 -5.99 47.21
N PHE A 257 -78.84 -5.00 47.69
CA PHE A 257 -78.38 -3.64 47.87
C PHE A 257 -78.54 -3.22 49.33
N ASP A 258 -77.55 -2.49 49.85
CA ASP A 258 -77.57 -1.86 51.15
C ASP A 258 -77.44 -0.34 50.96
N ASP A 259 -78.53 0.39 51.19
CA ASP A 259 -78.63 1.84 50.95
C ASP A 259 -78.19 2.26 49.53
N GLY A 260 -78.65 1.50 48.53
CA GLY A 260 -78.36 1.75 47.12
C GLY A 260 -77.04 1.20 46.61
N VAL A 261 -76.17 0.74 47.50
CA VAL A 261 -74.89 0.15 47.13
C VAL A 261 -75.03 -1.35 47.01
N VAL A 262 -74.60 -1.95 45.89
CA VAL A 262 -74.63 -3.41 45.73
C VAL A 262 -73.72 -4.08 46.77
N SER A 263 -74.28 -5.02 47.54
CA SER A 263 -73.58 -5.75 48.59
C SER A 263 -73.27 -7.19 48.21
N SER A 264 -74.13 -7.82 47.39
CA SER A 264 -73.85 -9.14 46.80
C SER A 264 -74.71 -9.42 45.57
N SER A 265 -74.24 -10.31 44.70
CA SER A 265 -75.08 -10.97 43.71
C SER A 265 -74.99 -12.49 43.84
N ILE A 266 -76.10 -13.20 43.67
CA ILE A 266 -76.14 -14.67 43.73
C ILE A 266 -76.87 -15.18 42.50
N LEU A 267 -76.19 -15.97 41.68
CA LEU A 267 -76.81 -16.72 40.58
C LEU A 267 -77.14 -18.14 41.06
N ASN A 268 -78.41 -18.50 40.99
CA ASN A 268 -78.91 -19.83 41.32
C ASN A 268 -79.38 -20.57 40.08
N ASP A 269 -79.20 -21.89 40.07
CA ASP A 269 -79.84 -22.75 39.08
C ASP A 269 -81.36 -22.82 39.29
N GLN A 270 -82.07 -23.42 38.33
CA GLN A 270 -83.52 -23.68 38.41
C GLN A 270 -83.98 -24.47 39.65
N PHE A 271 -83.09 -25.08 40.42
CA PHE A 271 -83.39 -25.83 41.65
C PHE A 271 -83.06 -25.04 42.93
N GLY A 272 -82.48 -23.85 42.81
CA GLY A 272 -82.06 -23.00 43.92
C GLY A 272 -80.66 -23.31 44.46
N ASN A 273 -79.83 -24.07 43.74
CA ASN A 273 -78.42 -24.23 44.11
C ASN A 273 -77.60 -23.05 43.57
N VAL A 274 -76.63 -22.58 44.35
CA VAL A 274 -75.73 -21.48 43.93
C VAL A 274 -74.81 -21.98 42.81
N ILE A 275 -74.76 -21.23 41.70
CA ILE A 275 -73.82 -21.41 40.59
C ILE A 275 -72.59 -20.52 40.81
N SER A 276 -72.84 -19.26 41.15
CA SER A 276 -71.82 -18.28 41.50
C SER A 276 -72.37 -17.26 42.50
N GLN A 277 -71.48 -16.69 43.29
CA GLN A 277 -71.79 -15.62 44.23
C GLN A 277 -70.72 -14.53 44.16
N THR A 278 -71.15 -13.28 44.19
CA THR A 278 -70.25 -12.13 44.28
C THR A 278 -70.53 -11.38 45.56
N VAL A 279 -69.47 -11.01 46.28
CA VAL A 279 -69.55 -10.26 47.53
C VAL A 279 -68.76 -8.98 47.39
N TYR A 280 -69.41 -7.85 47.68
CA TYR A 280 -68.84 -6.53 47.52
C TYR A 280 -68.28 -5.99 48.84
N SER A 281 -67.16 -5.29 48.77
CA SER A 281 -66.57 -4.55 49.89
C SER A 281 -66.27 -3.12 49.44
N HIS A 282 -67.00 -2.16 49.99
CA HIS A 282 -66.93 -0.75 49.58
C HIS A 282 -66.09 0.09 50.54
N SER A 283 -65.33 1.03 49.98
CA SER A 283 -64.52 2.01 50.69
C SER A 283 -65.20 3.39 50.69
N ALA A 284 -64.81 4.25 51.62
CA ALA A 284 -65.40 5.60 51.75
C ALA A 284 -65.03 6.57 50.62
N ASP A 285 -64.02 6.24 49.80
CA ASP A 285 -63.56 7.02 48.66
C ASP A 285 -64.26 6.65 47.33
N GLY A 286 -65.18 5.69 47.37
CA GLY A 286 -65.89 5.18 46.18
C GLY A 286 -65.21 4.00 45.50
N SER A 287 -64.01 3.58 45.95
CA SER A 287 -63.41 2.31 45.50
C SER A 287 -64.13 1.11 46.09
N TYR A 288 -64.12 -0.02 45.40
CA TYR A 288 -64.73 -1.25 45.90
C TYR A 288 -64.08 -2.51 45.31
N ILE A 289 -64.27 -3.63 46.02
CA ILE A 289 -63.78 -4.95 45.62
C ILE A 289 -64.95 -5.89 45.45
N ALA A 290 -65.03 -6.57 44.30
CA ALA A 290 -65.99 -7.63 44.02
C ALA A 290 -65.28 -8.99 44.10
N ASN A 291 -65.52 -9.75 45.17
CA ASN A 291 -64.99 -11.12 45.31
C ASN A 291 -65.97 -12.12 44.70
N ILE A 292 -65.52 -12.89 43.71
CA ILE A 292 -66.34 -13.83 42.94
C ILE A 292 -66.03 -15.26 43.39
N TYR A 293 -67.08 -15.98 43.79
CA TYR A 293 -67.01 -17.34 44.28
C TYR A 293 -67.79 -18.30 43.37
N ASP A 294 -67.27 -19.51 43.21
CA ASP A 294 -68.01 -20.61 42.58
C ASP A 294 -69.13 -21.14 43.49
N GLY A 295 -70.00 -22.01 42.95
CA GLY A 295 -71.07 -22.67 43.69
C GLY A 295 -70.62 -23.56 44.87
N ASN A 296 -69.32 -23.85 45.00
CA ASN A 296 -68.73 -24.56 46.14
C ASN A 296 -68.17 -23.61 47.21
N GLY A 297 -68.16 -22.30 46.96
CA GLY A 297 -67.62 -21.26 47.84
C GLY A 297 -66.11 -21.01 47.70
N ASN A 298 -65.48 -21.47 46.62
CA ASN A 298 -64.08 -21.17 46.33
C ASN A 298 -63.99 -19.81 45.62
N LEU A 299 -63.03 -18.97 46.00
CA LEU A 299 -62.75 -17.71 45.31
C LEU A 299 -62.18 -18.02 43.91
N THR A 300 -62.85 -17.56 42.86
CA THR A 300 -62.44 -17.74 41.45
C THR A 300 -62.04 -16.44 40.79
N GLY A 301 -62.41 -15.29 41.36
CA GLY A 301 -62.00 -13.98 40.88
C GLY A 301 -62.11 -12.90 41.93
N GLN A 302 -61.41 -11.80 41.70
CA GLN A 302 -61.48 -10.60 42.51
C GLN A 302 -61.27 -9.38 41.63
N ASP A 303 -62.28 -8.53 41.50
CA ASP A 303 -62.17 -7.30 40.73
C ASP A 303 -62.02 -6.12 41.70
N GLN A 304 -60.95 -5.34 41.53
CA GLN A 304 -60.64 -4.18 42.34
C GLN A 304 -60.88 -2.91 41.53
N PHE A 305 -61.95 -2.18 41.87
CA PHE A 305 -62.33 -0.93 41.23
C PHE A 305 -61.83 0.25 42.06
N TYR A 306 -61.06 1.13 41.42
CA TYR A 306 -60.49 2.31 42.06
C TYR A 306 -61.40 3.53 41.88
N SER A 307 -61.27 4.50 42.80
CA SER A 307 -62.11 5.72 42.79
C SER A 307 -61.93 6.62 41.57
N ASP A 308 -60.86 6.42 40.78
CA ASP A 308 -60.63 7.13 39.52
C ASP A 308 -61.27 6.45 38.30
N GLY A 309 -61.92 5.28 38.51
CA GLY A 309 -62.53 4.47 37.47
C GLY A 309 -61.62 3.42 36.86
N SER A 310 -60.36 3.28 37.28
CA SER A 310 -59.50 2.18 36.85
C SER A 310 -59.82 0.88 37.59
N GLU A 311 -59.37 -0.24 37.04
CA GLU A 311 -59.68 -1.57 37.56
C GLU A 311 -58.48 -2.51 37.47
N VAL A 312 -58.34 -3.39 38.45
CA VAL A 312 -57.52 -4.60 38.35
C VAL A 312 -58.39 -5.83 38.61
N ALA A 313 -58.61 -6.63 37.57
CA ALA A 313 -59.38 -7.86 37.62
C ALA A 313 -58.46 -9.06 37.80
N TYR A 314 -58.61 -9.79 38.91
CA TYR A 314 -57.86 -11.00 39.18
C TYR A 314 -58.70 -12.24 38.88
N GLN A 315 -58.18 -13.16 38.08
CA GLN A 315 -58.77 -14.47 37.83
C GLN A 315 -57.92 -15.56 38.48
N LEU A 316 -58.51 -16.33 39.39
CA LEU A 316 -57.85 -17.48 40.03
C LEU A 316 -58.23 -18.76 39.28
N LEU A 317 -57.23 -19.40 38.68
CA LEU A 317 -57.42 -20.59 37.87
C LEU A 317 -57.36 -21.88 38.72
N ALA A 318 -58.00 -22.93 38.23
CA ALA A 318 -58.13 -24.20 38.97
C ALA A 318 -56.79 -24.93 39.19
N ASP A 319 -55.76 -24.61 38.40
CA ASP A 319 -54.40 -25.13 38.57
C ASP A 319 -53.57 -24.37 39.63
N GLY A 320 -54.14 -23.32 40.22
CA GLY A 320 -53.51 -22.48 41.23
C GLY A 320 -52.74 -21.29 40.68
N THR A 321 -52.71 -21.09 39.35
CA THR A 321 -52.18 -19.86 38.74
C THR A 321 -53.20 -18.73 38.82
N GLN A 322 -52.74 -17.51 38.62
CA GLN A 322 -53.56 -16.30 38.71
C GLN A 322 -53.25 -15.38 37.56
N ASP A 323 -54.28 -14.85 36.89
CA ASP A 323 -54.13 -13.77 35.92
C ASP A 323 -54.61 -12.45 36.55
N ALA A 324 -53.95 -11.34 36.21
CA ALA A 324 -54.34 -9.99 36.59
C ALA A 324 -54.45 -9.14 35.33
N THR A 325 -55.65 -8.63 35.05
CA THR A 325 -55.90 -7.71 33.93
C THR A 325 -56.12 -6.31 34.46
N VAL A 326 -55.36 -5.34 33.96
CA VAL A 326 -55.47 -3.94 34.36
C VAL A 326 -56.22 -3.17 33.29
N TYR A 327 -57.24 -2.40 33.70
CA TYR A 327 -57.98 -1.50 32.84
C TYR A 327 -57.75 -0.04 33.27
N ASN A 328 -57.60 0.83 32.28
CA ASN A 328 -57.55 2.27 32.51
C ASN A 328 -58.94 2.84 32.86
N THR A 329 -59.00 4.14 33.17
CA THR A 329 -60.25 4.84 33.53
C THR A 329 -61.30 4.92 32.42
N ALA A 330 -60.96 4.51 31.19
CA ALA A 330 -61.88 4.41 30.06
C ALA A 330 -62.35 2.95 29.82
N GLY A 331 -61.97 2.02 30.69
CA GLY A 331 -62.30 0.59 30.57
C GLY A 331 -61.45 -0.17 29.54
N GLN A 332 -60.33 0.40 29.08
CA GLN A 332 -59.45 -0.23 28.10
C GLN A 332 -58.33 -0.99 28.81
N GLN A 333 -58.07 -2.22 28.38
CA GLN A 333 -57.00 -3.04 28.92
C GLN A 333 -55.62 -2.44 28.61
N THR A 334 -54.75 -2.35 29.61
CA THR A 334 -53.38 -1.80 29.48
C THR A 334 -52.29 -2.77 29.90
N GLU A 335 -52.61 -3.76 30.75
CA GLU A 335 -51.66 -4.77 31.22
C GLU A 335 -52.40 -6.10 31.45
N ASN A 336 -51.72 -7.22 31.18
CA ASN A 336 -52.12 -8.55 31.60
C ASN A 336 -50.89 -9.29 32.15
N ALA A 337 -50.94 -9.64 33.43
CA ALA A 337 -49.89 -10.36 34.11
C ALA A 337 -50.38 -11.73 34.59
N THR A 338 -49.62 -12.78 34.29
CA THR A 338 -49.85 -14.13 34.83
C THR A 338 -48.87 -14.39 35.96
N PHE A 339 -49.36 -14.99 37.04
CA PHE A 339 -48.62 -15.37 38.22
C PHE A 339 -48.64 -16.90 38.40
N GLY A 340 -47.48 -17.47 38.72
CA GLY A 340 -47.33 -18.86 39.07
C GLY A 340 -47.98 -19.20 40.42
N ILE A 341 -48.01 -20.50 40.75
CA ILE A 341 -48.57 -21.01 42.01
C ILE A 341 -47.87 -20.48 43.28
N ASP A 342 -46.67 -19.93 43.14
CA ASP A 342 -45.87 -19.31 44.20
C ASP A 342 -46.09 -17.79 44.32
N GLY A 343 -46.96 -17.23 43.46
CA GLY A 343 -47.28 -15.81 43.39
C GLY A 343 -46.24 -14.97 42.66
N GLN A 344 -45.22 -15.57 42.04
CA GLN A 344 -44.27 -14.84 41.20
C GLN A 344 -44.86 -14.61 39.81
N LYS A 345 -44.57 -13.44 39.22
CA LYS A 345 -44.97 -13.14 37.84
C LYS A 345 -44.23 -14.09 36.89
N THR A 346 -44.94 -14.73 35.97
CA THR A 346 -44.38 -15.61 34.93
C THR A 346 -44.47 -14.98 33.54
N GLN A 347 -45.48 -14.14 33.31
CA GLN A 347 -45.66 -13.35 32.10
C GLN A 347 -46.21 -11.96 32.42
N ASP A 348 -45.85 -10.97 31.62
CA ASP A 348 -46.36 -9.60 31.70
C ASP A 348 -46.53 -9.02 30.30
N THR A 349 -47.74 -8.65 29.94
CA THR A 349 -48.05 -8.12 28.60
C THR A 349 -48.67 -6.75 28.73
N PHE A 350 -48.11 -5.77 28.04
CA PHE A 350 -48.60 -4.39 28.01
C PHE A 350 -49.27 -4.10 26.68
N TYR A 351 -50.32 -3.28 26.72
CA TYR A 351 -51.14 -2.96 25.56
C TYR A 351 -51.21 -1.44 25.34
N ASP A 352 -51.21 -1.03 24.07
CA ASP A 352 -51.59 0.33 23.72
C ASP A 352 -53.10 0.49 23.91
N ALA A 353 -53.51 1.43 24.76
CA ALA A 353 -54.92 1.63 25.10
C ALA A 353 -55.78 2.07 23.89
N THR A 354 -55.18 2.66 22.86
CA THR A 354 -55.90 3.17 21.68
C THR A 354 -56.13 2.08 20.65
N THR A 355 -55.11 1.28 20.35
CA THR A 355 -55.16 0.25 19.30
C THR A 355 -55.52 -1.13 19.83
N GLY A 356 -55.31 -1.37 21.13
CA GLY A 356 -55.44 -2.68 21.78
C GLY A 356 -54.34 -3.67 21.38
N GLN A 357 -53.29 -3.22 20.68
CA GLN A 357 -52.16 -4.05 20.30
C GLN A 357 -51.18 -4.19 21.47
N GLU A 358 -50.50 -5.33 21.54
CA GLU A 358 -49.38 -5.51 22.47
C GLU A 358 -48.26 -4.51 22.12
N THR A 359 -47.63 -3.96 23.15
CA THR A 359 -46.45 -3.09 23.01
C THR A 359 -45.22 -3.71 23.64
N GLN A 360 -45.42 -4.61 24.62
CA GLN A 360 -44.36 -5.31 25.32
C GLN A 360 -44.89 -6.65 25.87
N HIS A 361 -44.06 -7.69 25.79
CA HIS A 361 -44.32 -8.99 26.39
C HIS A 361 -43.06 -9.51 27.10
N ALA A 362 -43.10 -9.59 28.42
CA ALA A 362 -42.02 -10.09 29.26
C ALA A 362 -42.34 -11.50 29.79
N THR A 363 -41.35 -12.38 29.75
CA THR A 363 -41.41 -13.73 30.35
C THR A 363 -40.36 -13.86 31.45
N PHE A 364 -40.75 -14.50 32.55
CA PHE A 364 -39.92 -14.67 33.73
C PHE A 364 -39.68 -16.16 34.03
N GLY A 365 -38.49 -16.46 34.54
CA GLY A 365 -38.13 -17.79 35.02
C GLY A 365 -38.79 -18.13 36.36
N ASN A 366 -38.63 -19.39 36.80
CA ASN A 366 -39.18 -19.88 38.08
C ASN A 366 -38.60 -19.17 39.33
N ASP A 367 -37.53 -18.41 39.19
CA ASP A 367 -36.93 -17.60 40.25
C ASP A 367 -37.38 -16.13 40.21
N GLY A 368 -38.29 -15.78 39.29
CA GLY A 368 -38.80 -14.43 39.08
C GLY A 368 -37.87 -13.52 38.28
N GLN A 369 -36.74 -14.04 37.76
CA GLN A 369 -35.86 -13.25 36.89
C GLN A 369 -36.42 -13.18 35.47
N LEU A 370 -36.27 -12.01 34.84
CA LEU A 370 -36.63 -11.82 33.44
C LEU A 370 -35.75 -12.71 32.56
N THR A 371 -36.36 -13.53 31.70
CA THR A 371 -35.65 -14.41 30.75
C THR A 371 -35.78 -13.93 29.32
N GLN A 372 -36.88 -13.25 29.01
CA GLN A 372 -37.14 -12.71 27.69
C GLN A 372 -38.01 -11.46 27.80
N ASN A 373 -37.79 -10.48 26.93
CA ASN A 373 -38.65 -9.32 26.79
C ASN A 373 -38.78 -8.93 25.32
N THR A 374 -40.01 -8.92 24.79
CA THR A 374 -40.30 -8.62 23.39
C THR A 374 -41.05 -7.32 23.29
N PHE A 375 -40.64 -6.44 22.37
CA PHE A 375 -41.26 -5.15 22.11
C PHE A 375 -41.94 -5.14 20.74
N TYR A 376 -43.06 -4.42 20.66
CA TYR A 376 -43.90 -4.34 19.47
C TYR A 376 -44.23 -2.89 19.11
N ASP A 377 -44.37 -2.64 17.82
CA ASP A 377 -44.88 -1.38 17.30
C ASP A 377 -46.39 -1.27 17.58
N ALA A 378 -46.81 -0.20 18.29
CA ALA A 378 -48.17 -0.01 18.76
C ALA A 378 -49.22 0.15 17.63
N ASP A 379 -48.79 0.56 16.43
CA ASP A 379 -49.67 0.77 15.28
C ASP A 379 -49.80 -0.52 14.45
N SER A 380 -48.69 -1.20 14.16
CA SER A 380 -48.67 -2.37 13.28
C SER A 380 -48.73 -3.72 14.00
N GLY A 381 -48.48 -3.77 15.30
CA GLY A 381 -48.33 -5.01 16.09
C GLY A 381 -47.11 -5.84 15.69
N ARG A 382 -46.11 -5.22 15.03
CA ARG A 382 -44.92 -5.93 14.53
C ARG A 382 -43.87 -5.93 15.64
N MET A 383 -43.28 -7.08 15.91
CA MET A 383 -42.10 -7.18 16.79
C MET A 383 -40.97 -6.27 16.28
N THR A 384 -40.46 -5.41 17.14
CA THR A 384 -39.34 -4.49 16.84
C THR A 384 -38.05 -4.93 17.50
N GLU A 385 -38.14 -5.61 18.64
CA GLU A 385 -36.99 -6.02 19.44
C GLU A 385 -37.36 -7.22 20.32
N GLN A 386 -36.43 -8.14 20.51
CA GLN A 386 -36.53 -9.23 21.49
C GLN A 386 -35.21 -9.34 22.26
N ASP A 387 -35.28 -9.15 23.57
CA ASP A 387 -34.15 -9.33 24.47
C ASP A 387 -34.21 -10.71 25.11
N ASP A 388 -33.16 -11.49 24.95
CA ASP A 388 -32.99 -12.78 25.63
C ASP A 388 -31.94 -12.64 26.74
N TYR A 389 -32.34 -12.89 27.98
CA TYR A 389 -31.52 -12.70 29.18
C TYR A 389 -30.96 -14.02 29.70
N ASN A 390 -29.67 -14.04 29.99
CA ASN A 390 -28.99 -15.14 30.65
C ASN A 390 -29.10 -15.02 32.18
N ALA A 391 -28.91 -16.15 32.87
CA ALA A 391 -28.99 -16.21 34.34
C ALA A 391 -27.91 -15.39 35.07
N ASP A 392 -26.85 -14.94 34.39
CA ASP A 392 -25.82 -14.07 34.96
C ASP A 392 -26.12 -12.57 34.75
N GLY A 393 -27.21 -12.24 34.06
CA GLY A 393 -27.63 -10.88 33.73
C GLY A 393 -27.10 -10.35 32.39
N SER A 394 -26.28 -11.11 31.66
CA SER A 394 -25.96 -10.79 30.26
C SER A 394 -27.19 -10.96 29.37
N ALA A 395 -27.26 -10.24 28.25
CA ALA A 395 -28.42 -10.27 27.37
C ALA A 395 -28.01 -10.19 25.91
N VAL A 396 -28.89 -10.67 25.02
CA VAL A 396 -28.79 -10.47 23.57
C VAL A 396 -30.08 -9.83 23.09
N ALA A 397 -29.99 -8.63 22.52
CA ALA A 397 -31.12 -7.92 21.92
C ALA A 397 -31.15 -8.17 20.41
N HIS A 398 -32.28 -8.68 19.91
CA HIS A 398 -32.56 -8.93 18.51
C HIS A 398 -33.47 -7.82 17.96
N VAL A 399 -32.88 -6.81 17.35
CA VAL A 399 -33.59 -5.63 16.81
C VAL A 399 -33.99 -5.87 15.35
N LEU A 400 -35.27 -5.74 15.03
CA LEU A 400 -35.82 -5.88 13.67
C LEU A 400 -36.07 -4.51 13.04
N ASN A 401 -35.20 -4.11 12.12
CA ASN A 401 -35.29 -2.83 11.46
C ASN A 401 -36.50 -2.75 10.50
N ALA A 402 -36.94 -1.53 10.20
CA ALA A 402 -38.09 -1.28 9.33
C ALA A 402 -37.83 -1.67 7.86
N ASP A 403 -36.57 -1.71 7.44
CA ASP A 403 -36.14 -2.13 6.10
C ASP A 403 -36.03 -3.66 5.94
N GLY A 404 -36.27 -4.42 7.00
CA GLY A 404 -36.20 -5.87 7.03
C GLY A 404 -34.83 -6.44 7.40
N THR A 405 -33.82 -5.60 7.66
CA THR A 405 -32.55 -6.03 8.26
C THR A 405 -32.71 -6.31 9.75
N GLN A 406 -31.76 -7.03 10.34
CA GLN A 406 -31.77 -7.36 11.76
C GLN A 406 -30.42 -7.06 12.40
N ASN A 407 -30.43 -6.57 13.64
CA ASN A 407 -29.24 -6.47 14.48
C ASN A 407 -29.34 -7.44 15.66
N SER A 408 -28.24 -8.08 16.02
CA SER A 408 -28.09 -8.87 17.24
C SER A 408 -27.01 -8.22 18.09
N VAL A 409 -27.41 -7.62 19.21
CA VAL A 409 -26.53 -6.84 20.08
C VAL A 409 -26.36 -7.59 21.39
N ALA A 410 -25.13 -7.99 21.71
CA ALA A 410 -24.81 -8.68 22.95
C ALA A 410 -24.35 -7.69 24.01
N PHE A 411 -24.86 -7.85 25.22
CA PHE A 411 -24.53 -7.07 26.41
C PHE A 411 -23.94 -7.96 27.50
N ASN A 412 -22.92 -7.47 28.20
CA ASN A 412 -22.44 -8.12 29.41
C ASN A 412 -23.41 -7.90 30.60
N ALA A 413 -23.15 -8.56 31.73
CA ALA A 413 -23.98 -8.46 32.94
C ALA A 413 -24.07 -7.05 33.57
N ALA A 414 -23.22 -6.10 33.16
CA ALA A 414 -23.29 -4.70 33.56
C ALA A 414 -24.11 -3.83 32.56
N GLY A 415 -24.66 -4.43 31.50
CA GLY A 415 -25.41 -3.75 30.46
C GLY A 415 -24.54 -3.05 29.42
N GLN A 416 -23.27 -3.44 29.27
CA GLN A 416 -22.35 -2.84 28.30
C GLN A 416 -22.30 -3.70 27.03
N GLU A 417 -22.42 -3.06 25.87
CA GLU A 417 -22.33 -3.71 24.55
C GLU A 417 -20.94 -4.35 24.36
N THR A 418 -20.91 -5.60 23.89
CA THR A 418 -19.68 -6.36 23.63
C THR A 418 -19.58 -6.83 22.18
N GLU A 419 -20.71 -6.99 21.50
CA GLU A 419 -20.78 -7.46 20.11
C GLU A 419 -22.05 -6.93 19.44
N ASN A 420 -21.96 -6.55 18.18
CA ASN A 420 -23.11 -6.14 17.36
C ASN A 420 -22.99 -6.73 15.97
N VAL A 421 -23.93 -7.61 15.65
CA VAL A 421 -23.98 -8.31 14.37
C VAL A 421 -25.15 -7.80 13.56
N THR A 422 -24.89 -7.34 12.34
CA THR A 422 -25.93 -6.91 11.40
C THR A 422 -26.17 -7.99 10.35
N PHE A 423 -27.43 -8.34 10.13
CA PHE A 423 -27.88 -9.32 9.16
C PHE A 423 -28.68 -8.65 8.04
N ASP A 424 -28.48 -9.14 6.81
CA ASP A 424 -29.32 -8.76 5.68
C ASP A 424 -30.74 -9.35 5.78
N THR A 425 -31.60 -9.01 4.82
CA THR A 425 -32.98 -9.51 4.75
C THR A 425 -33.10 -11.03 4.55
N ASN A 426 -32.00 -11.72 4.22
CA ASN A 426 -31.94 -13.18 4.07
C ASN A 426 -31.37 -13.88 5.32
N GLY A 427 -30.97 -13.12 6.35
CA GLY A 427 -30.34 -13.62 7.56
C GLY A 427 -28.84 -13.90 7.43
N GLN A 428 -28.17 -13.38 6.39
CA GLN A 428 -26.72 -13.48 6.23
C GLN A 428 -26.03 -12.34 7.00
N LYS A 429 -24.94 -12.63 7.72
CA LYS A 429 -24.12 -11.59 8.35
C LYS A 429 -23.58 -10.64 7.26
N THR A 430 -23.63 -9.34 7.54
CA THR A 430 -23.05 -8.28 6.70
C THR A 430 -21.99 -7.49 7.45
N GLN A 431 -22.12 -7.41 8.77
CA GLN A 431 -21.18 -6.76 9.66
C GLN A 431 -21.17 -7.46 11.03
N ASP A 432 -20.00 -7.55 11.65
CA ASP A 432 -19.79 -8.12 12.97
C ASP A 432 -18.76 -7.28 13.73
N THR A 433 -19.21 -6.52 14.72
CA THR A 433 -18.40 -5.52 15.44
C THR A 433 -18.27 -5.91 16.90
N PHE A 434 -17.04 -5.96 17.42
CA PHE A 434 -16.73 -6.25 18.81
C PHE A 434 -16.29 -4.99 19.54
N TYR A 435 -16.65 -4.88 20.81
CA TYR A 435 -16.36 -3.72 21.64
C TYR A 435 -15.62 -4.10 22.91
N ASP A 436 -14.70 -3.23 23.33
CA ASP A 436 -14.13 -3.29 24.67
C ASP A 436 -15.16 -2.78 25.68
N ALA A 437 -15.61 -3.66 26.57
CA ALA A 437 -16.65 -3.33 27.53
C ALA A 437 -16.27 -2.18 28.49
N ALA A 438 -14.98 -1.95 28.77
CA ALA A 438 -14.56 -0.92 29.71
C ALA A 438 -14.58 0.49 29.11
N THR A 439 -14.25 0.62 27.82
CA THR A 439 -14.12 1.89 27.11
C THR A 439 -15.27 2.18 26.14
N GLY A 440 -15.99 1.15 25.70
CA GLY A 440 -17.01 1.21 24.66
C GLY A 440 -16.44 1.43 23.25
N GLN A 441 -15.13 1.29 23.06
CA GLN A 441 -14.49 1.42 21.75
C GLN A 441 -14.59 0.12 20.97
N GLU A 442 -14.70 0.21 19.65
CA GLU A 442 -14.54 -0.96 18.77
C GLU A 442 -13.14 -1.56 18.97
N THR A 443 -13.05 -2.88 18.98
CA THR A 443 -11.79 -3.63 18.98
C THR A 443 -11.60 -4.41 17.69
N GLN A 444 -12.71 -4.76 17.03
CA GLN A 444 -12.72 -5.47 15.77
C GLN A 444 -14.00 -5.15 15.00
N ASN A 445 -13.91 -4.99 13.68
CA ASN A 445 -15.05 -4.83 12.79
C ASN A 445 -14.84 -5.65 11.52
N ALA A 446 -15.65 -6.69 11.34
CA ALA A 446 -15.62 -7.58 10.19
C ALA A 446 -16.81 -7.29 9.26
N THR A 447 -16.57 -7.17 7.95
CA THR A 447 -17.62 -7.00 6.95
C THR A 447 -17.68 -8.19 5.99
N PHE A 448 -18.88 -8.51 5.53
CA PHE A 448 -19.14 -9.68 4.69
C PHE A 448 -19.87 -9.30 3.40
N ASP A 449 -19.64 -10.07 2.34
CA ASP A 449 -20.39 -9.94 1.09
C ASP A 449 -21.80 -10.53 1.20
N SER A 450 -22.58 -10.43 0.12
CA SER A 450 -23.96 -10.97 0.06
C SER A 450 -24.04 -12.51 0.18
N ASN A 451 -22.92 -13.22 0.06
CA ASN A 451 -22.85 -14.67 0.25
C ASN A 451 -22.42 -15.05 1.67
N GLY A 452 -22.11 -14.08 2.53
CA GLY A 452 -21.59 -14.27 3.88
C GLY A 452 -20.08 -14.55 3.90
N GLN A 453 -19.34 -14.26 2.83
CA GLN A 453 -17.88 -14.36 2.80
C GLN A 453 -17.26 -13.09 3.39
N LEU A 454 -16.29 -13.24 4.29
CA LEU A 454 -15.53 -12.13 4.87
C LEU A 454 -14.78 -11.37 3.76
N THR A 455 -14.96 -10.05 3.70
CA THR A 455 -14.30 -9.17 2.71
C THR A 455 -13.29 -8.24 3.35
N GLN A 456 -13.51 -7.86 4.60
CA GLN A 456 -12.62 -6.99 5.36
C GLN A 456 -12.72 -7.30 6.84
N ASN A 457 -11.61 -7.19 7.55
CA ASN A 457 -11.57 -7.26 9.00
C ASN A 457 -10.61 -6.19 9.55
N THR A 458 -11.14 -5.25 10.33
CA THR A 458 -10.38 -4.13 10.88
C THR A 458 -10.21 -4.32 12.38
N PHE A 459 -9.00 -4.13 12.89
CA PHE A 459 -8.67 -4.21 14.31
C PHE A 459 -8.31 -2.84 14.87
N TYR A 460 -8.69 -2.61 16.12
CA TYR A 460 -8.52 -1.33 16.80
C TYR A 460 -7.89 -1.51 18.18
N ASP A 461 -7.10 -0.52 18.59
CA ASP A 461 -6.57 -0.43 19.95
C ASP A 461 -7.68 -0.01 20.93
N ALA A 462 -7.97 -0.86 21.91
CA ALA A 462 -9.04 -0.65 22.90
C ALA A 462 -8.88 0.63 23.75
N GLY A 463 -7.65 1.15 23.90
CA GLY A 463 -7.40 2.36 24.69
C GLY A 463 -7.64 3.67 23.94
N SER A 464 -7.30 3.69 22.65
CA SER A 464 -7.31 4.90 21.81
C SER A 464 -8.39 4.91 20.72
N GLY A 465 -8.97 3.75 20.38
CA GLY A 465 -9.86 3.57 19.23
C GLY A 465 -9.15 3.69 17.87
N ARG A 466 -7.82 3.68 17.85
CA ARG A 466 -7.02 3.78 16.61
C ARG A 466 -7.01 2.43 15.89
N MET A 467 -7.24 2.44 14.58
CA MET A 467 -7.01 1.28 13.72
C MET A 467 -5.54 0.84 13.78
N THR A 468 -5.32 -0.43 14.10
CA THR A 468 -3.99 -1.06 14.18
C THR A 468 -3.71 -1.97 12.99
N GLU A 469 -4.75 -2.57 12.41
CA GLU A 469 -4.63 -3.51 11.31
C GLU A 469 -5.93 -3.54 10.49
N GLN A 470 -5.83 -3.71 9.17
CA GLN A 470 -6.96 -3.96 8.28
C GLN A 470 -6.58 -5.07 7.31
N ASP A 471 -7.33 -6.17 7.35
CA ASP A 471 -7.21 -7.27 6.42
C ASP A 471 -8.26 -7.15 5.33
N ASP A 472 -7.84 -7.03 4.08
CA ASP A 472 -8.72 -7.04 2.91
C ASP A 472 -8.65 -8.39 2.21
N TYR A 473 -9.79 -9.08 2.10
CA TYR A 473 -9.90 -10.44 1.56
C TYR A 473 -10.48 -10.42 0.14
N ASN A 474 -9.82 -11.13 -0.77
CA ASN A 474 -10.31 -11.38 -2.11
C ASN A 474 -11.24 -12.60 -2.16
N ALA A 475 -12.07 -12.67 -3.21
CA ALA A 475 -13.03 -13.76 -3.39
C ALA A 475 -12.37 -15.15 -3.50
N ASP A 476 -11.11 -15.23 -3.95
CA ASP A 476 -10.34 -16.47 -4.04
C ASP A 476 -9.70 -16.93 -2.72
N GLY A 477 -9.82 -16.13 -1.65
CA GLY A 477 -9.24 -16.38 -0.34
C GLY A 477 -7.86 -15.77 -0.11
N SER A 478 -7.24 -15.14 -1.11
CA SER A 478 -6.05 -14.31 -0.89
C SER A 478 -6.39 -13.07 -0.07
N ALA A 479 -5.43 -12.51 0.66
CA ALA A 479 -5.65 -11.37 1.54
C ALA A 479 -4.47 -10.40 1.54
N VAL A 480 -4.73 -9.14 1.90
CA VAL A 480 -3.70 -8.14 2.20
C VAL A 480 -3.95 -7.58 3.60
N ALA A 481 -2.99 -7.77 4.50
CA ALA A 481 -3.02 -7.24 5.85
C ALA A 481 -2.24 -5.92 5.93
N HIS A 482 -2.92 -4.84 6.24
CA HIS A 482 -2.35 -3.50 6.41
C HIS A 482 -2.14 -3.20 7.88
N VAL A 483 -0.92 -3.34 8.39
CA VAL A 483 -0.54 -3.08 9.78
C VAL A 483 -0.09 -1.63 9.94
N LEU A 484 -0.73 -0.87 10.84
CA LEU A 484 -0.43 0.54 11.11
C LEU A 484 0.30 0.71 12.44
N ASN A 485 1.57 1.09 12.38
CA ASN A 485 2.42 1.28 13.55
C ASN A 485 2.13 2.62 14.26
N GLU A 486 2.44 2.69 15.55
CA GLU A 486 2.23 3.91 16.35
C GLU A 486 3.07 5.12 15.89
N ASP A 487 4.22 4.87 15.27
CA ASP A 487 5.10 5.90 14.73
C ASP A 487 4.62 6.48 13.39
N GLY A 488 3.49 5.96 12.85
CA GLY A 488 2.89 6.37 11.59
C GLY A 488 3.42 5.62 10.37
N THR A 489 4.33 4.66 10.53
CA THR A 489 4.72 3.73 9.45
C THR A 489 3.65 2.65 9.24
N GLN A 490 3.67 2.02 8.07
CA GLN A 490 2.70 0.98 7.70
C GLN A 490 3.41 -0.19 7.04
N ASN A 491 2.98 -1.42 7.35
CA ASN A 491 3.36 -2.61 6.58
C ASN A 491 2.13 -3.16 5.85
N SER A 492 2.32 -3.65 4.63
CA SER A 492 1.29 -4.37 3.87
C SER A 492 1.80 -5.75 3.53
N VAL A 493 1.18 -6.77 4.11
CA VAL A 493 1.57 -8.17 3.96
C VAL A 493 0.55 -8.86 3.06
N VAL A 494 0.99 -9.42 1.95
CA VAL A 494 0.15 -10.10 0.96
C VAL A 494 0.20 -11.60 1.20
N PHE A 495 -0.96 -12.22 1.34
CA PHE A 495 -1.14 -13.66 1.49
C PHE A 495 -1.82 -14.26 0.27
N ASN A 496 -1.34 -15.43 -0.16
CA ASN A 496 -2.05 -16.22 -1.16
C ASN A 496 -3.29 -16.91 -0.58
N ALA A 497 -4.09 -17.57 -1.43
CA ALA A 497 -5.31 -18.26 -1.02
C ALA A 497 -5.11 -19.44 -0.03
N ALA A 498 -3.88 -19.91 0.17
CA ALA A 498 -3.54 -20.90 1.18
C ALA A 498 -3.09 -20.29 2.52
N GLY A 499 -3.09 -18.95 2.63
CA GLY A 499 -2.66 -18.20 3.82
C GLY A 499 -1.14 -18.07 3.94
N GLN A 500 -0.39 -18.19 2.84
CA GLN A 500 1.07 -18.09 2.83
C GLN A 500 1.48 -16.68 2.37
N GLU A 501 2.41 -16.05 3.10
CA GLU A 501 2.98 -14.73 2.76
C GLU A 501 3.74 -14.82 1.43
N THR A 502 3.49 -13.87 0.53
CA THR A 502 4.13 -13.78 -0.79
C THR A 502 4.84 -12.45 -1.02
N GLU A 503 4.42 -11.39 -0.33
CA GLU A 503 4.99 -10.04 -0.45
C GLU A 503 4.80 -9.29 0.88
N ASN A 504 5.78 -8.49 1.28
CA ASN A 504 5.71 -7.63 2.47
C ASN A 504 6.32 -6.27 2.14
N VAL A 505 5.49 -5.24 2.16
CA VAL A 505 5.89 -3.89 1.79
C VAL A 505 5.81 -2.98 3.01
N SER A 506 6.93 -2.37 3.37
CA SER A 506 7.00 -1.36 4.43
C SER A 506 6.97 0.04 3.84
N PHE A 507 6.14 0.92 4.43
CA PHE A 507 5.92 2.30 4.01
C PHE A 507 6.33 3.30 5.10
N GLY A 508 6.96 4.39 4.69
CA GLY A 508 7.29 5.51 5.56
C GLY A 508 6.06 6.32 5.94
N THR A 509 6.23 7.29 6.85
CA THR A 509 5.14 8.18 7.30
C THR A 509 4.58 9.09 6.20
N ASP A 510 5.28 9.21 5.07
CA ASP A 510 4.87 9.95 3.87
C ASP A 510 4.19 9.07 2.81
N GLY A 511 4.02 7.77 3.10
CA GLY A 511 3.42 6.79 2.21
C GLY A 511 4.35 6.27 1.11
N GLN A 512 5.64 6.63 1.10
CA GLN A 512 6.61 6.05 0.16
C GLN A 512 7.04 4.66 0.62
N LYS A 513 7.29 3.74 -0.33
CA LYS A 513 7.92 2.45 -0.02
C LYS A 513 9.30 2.70 0.60
N MET A 514 9.62 1.97 1.67
CA MET A 514 10.96 1.90 2.27
C MET A 514 11.61 0.55 2.00
N GLN A 515 10.79 -0.50 1.99
CA GLN A 515 11.22 -1.88 1.76
C GLN A 515 10.11 -2.67 1.07
N ASP A 516 10.47 -3.59 0.19
CA ASP A 516 9.57 -4.47 -0.54
C ASP A 516 10.22 -5.86 -0.66
N THR A 517 9.66 -6.84 0.05
CA THR A 517 10.22 -8.19 0.15
C THR A 517 9.25 -9.20 -0.44
N PHE A 518 9.72 -10.03 -1.38
CA PHE A 518 8.96 -11.14 -1.95
C PHE A 518 9.39 -12.48 -1.37
N TYR A 519 8.44 -13.40 -1.23
CA TYR A 519 8.65 -14.71 -0.65
C TYR A 519 8.22 -15.84 -1.59
N ASP A 520 8.96 -16.94 -1.59
CA ASP A 520 8.51 -18.18 -2.23
C ASP A 520 7.44 -18.85 -1.34
N PRO A 521 6.22 -19.05 -1.83
CA PRO A 521 5.14 -19.59 -1.00
C PRO A 521 5.37 -21.06 -0.61
N ALA A 522 6.21 -21.83 -1.30
CA ALA A 522 6.46 -23.22 -0.96
C ALA A 522 7.50 -23.37 0.17
N THR A 523 8.52 -22.51 0.23
CA THR A 523 9.60 -22.58 1.23
C THR A 523 9.52 -21.52 2.32
N GLY A 524 8.79 -20.42 2.09
CA GLY A 524 8.73 -19.24 2.95
C GLY A 524 10.02 -18.43 2.99
N GLN A 525 10.97 -18.70 2.07
CA GLN A 525 12.22 -17.95 1.96
C GLN A 525 12.01 -16.69 1.12
N GLU A 526 12.77 -15.64 1.42
CA GLU A 526 12.84 -14.44 0.57
C GLU A 526 13.37 -14.82 -0.83
N THR A 527 12.83 -14.18 -1.86
CA THR A 527 13.29 -14.32 -3.26
C THR A 527 13.80 -13.00 -3.83
N GLU A 528 13.26 -11.89 -3.34
CA GLU A 528 13.68 -10.52 -3.69
C GLU A 528 13.46 -9.63 -2.46
N ASN A 529 14.37 -8.69 -2.21
CA ASN A 529 14.26 -7.68 -1.17
C ASN A 529 14.82 -6.35 -1.68
N ALA A 530 13.93 -5.42 -1.99
CA ALA A 530 14.27 -4.08 -2.44
C ALA A 530 14.16 -3.07 -1.30
N THR A 531 15.15 -2.18 -1.17
CA THR A 531 15.11 -1.04 -0.26
C THR A 531 15.07 0.27 -1.05
N PHE A 532 14.43 1.28 -0.46
CA PHE A 532 14.14 2.53 -1.13
C PHE A 532 14.62 3.72 -0.29
N GLY A 533 15.08 4.76 -0.99
CA GLY A 533 15.45 6.04 -0.39
C GLY A 533 14.24 6.89 -0.01
N ILE A 534 14.50 8.03 0.65
CA ILE A 534 13.46 9.00 1.06
C ILE A 534 12.69 9.65 -0.10
N ASP A 535 13.18 9.50 -1.33
CA ASP A 535 12.56 9.98 -2.56
C ASP A 535 11.76 8.88 -3.29
N GLY A 536 11.66 7.68 -2.70
CA GLY A 536 10.97 6.52 -3.24
C GLY A 536 11.72 5.80 -4.36
N GLN A 537 12.99 6.15 -4.64
CA GLN A 537 13.83 5.43 -5.59
C GLN A 537 14.46 4.19 -4.94
N LYS A 538 14.60 3.08 -5.68
CA LYS A 538 15.35 1.91 -5.20
C LYS A 538 16.80 2.33 -4.91
N THR A 539 17.32 1.95 -3.75
CA THR A 539 18.73 2.14 -3.35
C THR A 539 19.50 0.83 -3.39
N GLN A 540 18.82 -0.29 -3.14
CA GLN A 540 19.39 -1.62 -3.23
C GLN A 540 18.30 -2.63 -3.58
N ASP A 541 18.63 -3.66 -4.33
CA ASP A 541 17.75 -4.77 -4.67
C ASP A 541 18.51 -6.10 -4.56
N SER A 542 18.05 -7.01 -3.71
CA SER A 542 18.74 -8.28 -3.43
C SER A 542 17.88 -9.46 -3.86
N PHE A 543 18.45 -10.39 -4.63
CA PHE A 543 17.78 -11.60 -5.11
C PHE A 543 18.33 -12.85 -4.42
N TYR A 544 17.46 -13.82 -4.19
CA TYR A 544 17.77 -15.03 -3.40
C TYR A 544 17.28 -16.30 -4.10
N ASP A 545 18.03 -17.39 -3.91
CA ASP A 545 17.62 -18.72 -4.33
C ASP A 545 16.54 -19.28 -3.38
N ALA A 546 15.34 -19.52 -3.91
CA ALA A 546 14.17 -19.97 -3.13
C ALA A 546 14.38 -21.30 -2.39
N GLY A 547 15.30 -22.16 -2.85
CA GLY A 547 15.56 -23.47 -2.24
C GLY A 547 16.54 -23.42 -1.06
N SER A 548 17.51 -22.50 -1.09
CA SER A 548 18.59 -22.40 -0.09
C SER A 548 18.53 -21.13 0.77
N GLY A 549 17.79 -20.10 0.35
CA GLY A 549 17.78 -18.77 0.97
C GLY A 549 19.08 -17.98 0.76
N ARG A 550 19.95 -18.44 -0.15
CA ARG A 550 21.24 -17.79 -0.43
C ARG A 550 21.03 -16.63 -1.41
N MET A 551 21.61 -15.47 -1.09
CA MET A 551 21.67 -14.33 -2.02
C MET A 551 22.46 -14.71 -3.28
N THR A 552 21.88 -14.44 -4.46
CA THR A 552 22.44 -14.71 -5.78
C THR A 552 22.88 -13.43 -6.48
N GLU A 553 22.25 -12.31 -6.16
CA GLU A 553 22.53 -11.01 -6.78
C GLU A 553 22.17 -9.88 -5.80
N GLN A 554 22.95 -8.80 -5.82
CA GLN A 554 22.65 -7.55 -5.11
C GLN A 554 22.98 -6.37 -6.03
N ASP A 555 21.97 -5.59 -6.38
CA ASP A 555 22.11 -4.36 -7.15
C ASP A 555 22.10 -3.16 -6.21
N ASP A 556 23.17 -2.37 -6.22
CA ASP A 556 23.26 -1.11 -5.49
C ASP A 556 23.08 0.08 -6.44
N TYR A 557 22.08 0.92 -6.19
CA TYR A 557 21.69 2.03 -7.06
C TYR A 557 22.15 3.38 -6.50
N ASN A 558 22.80 4.18 -7.33
CA ASN A 558 23.19 5.55 -7.01
C ASN A 558 22.08 6.54 -7.38
N ALA A 559 22.08 7.69 -6.72
CA ALA A 559 21.09 8.75 -6.94
C ALA A 559 21.08 9.34 -8.36
N ASP A 560 22.16 9.16 -9.14
CA ASP A 560 22.23 9.59 -10.54
C ASP A 560 21.67 8.55 -11.53
N GLY A 561 21.23 7.39 -11.04
CA GLY A 561 20.71 6.27 -11.82
C GLY A 561 21.76 5.24 -12.25
N SER A 562 23.05 5.44 -11.95
CA SER A 562 24.06 4.39 -12.10
C SER A 562 23.84 3.27 -11.08
N ALA A 563 24.30 2.05 -11.39
CA ALA A 563 24.11 0.90 -10.52
C ALA A 563 25.33 -0.03 -10.53
N VAL A 564 25.51 -0.79 -9.45
CA VAL A 564 26.51 -1.87 -9.37
C VAL A 564 25.79 -3.17 -9.03
N ALA A 565 25.84 -4.14 -9.93
CA ALA A 565 25.29 -5.47 -9.72
C ALA A 565 26.38 -6.41 -9.20
N HIS A 566 26.17 -7.01 -8.04
CA HIS A 566 27.04 -8.02 -7.44
C HIS A 566 26.43 -9.41 -7.64
N LEU A 567 26.96 -10.21 -8.56
CA LEU A 567 26.49 -11.57 -8.83
C LEU A 567 27.29 -12.58 -7.99
N LEU A 568 26.60 -13.42 -7.23
CA LEU A 568 27.21 -14.40 -6.32
C LEU A 568 26.95 -15.83 -6.81
N ASN A 569 27.99 -16.49 -7.30
CA ASN A 569 27.90 -17.84 -7.84
C ASN A 569 27.94 -18.91 -6.74
N GLU A 570 27.38 -20.09 -7.03
CA GLU A 570 27.31 -21.21 -6.07
C GLU A 570 28.70 -21.76 -5.70
N ASP A 571 29.69 -21.66 -6.59
CA ASP A 571 31.06 -22.10 -6.37
C ASP A 571 31.90 -21.11 -5.52
N GLY A 572 31.29 -20.00 -5.09
CA GLY A 572 31.91 -18.94 -4.29
C GLY A 572 32.57 -17.83 -5.09
N THR A 573 32.64 -17.94 -6.43
CA THR A 573 33.09 -16.84 -7.30
C THR A 573 32.04 -15.72 -7.36
N GLN A 574 32.48 -14.52 -7.70
CA GLN A 574 31.60 -13.33 -7.73
C GLN A 574 31.93 -12.44 -8.92
N ASN A 575 30.92 -11.76 -9.46
CA ASN A 575 31.10 -10.69 -10.45
C ASN A 575 30.56 -9.38 -9.89
N SER A 576 31.20 -8.26 -10.24
CA SER A 576 30.72 -6.91 -9.97
C SER A 576 30.63 -6.16 -11.30
N VAL A 577 29.41 -5.81 -11.70
CA VAL A 577 29.11 -5.18 -12.98
C VAL A 577 28.63 -3.76 -12.74
N VAL A 578 29.32 -2.78 -13.30
CA VAL A 578 29.02 -1.35 -13.12
C VAL A 578 28.28 -0.81 -14.33
N PHE A 579 27.08 -0.30 -14.10
CA PHE A 579 26.23 0.36 -15.10
C PHE A 579 26.25 1.87 -14.91
N ASN A 580 26.32 2.61 -16.02
CA ASN A 580 26.13 4.06 -15.99
C ASN A 580 24.66 4.44 -15.83
N ALA A 581 24.38 5.75 -15.68
CA ALA A 581 23.02 6.28 -15.53
C ALA A 581 22.07 6.02 -16.72
N ALA A 582 22.58 5.58 -17.88
CA ALA A 582 21.78 5.18 -19.03
C ALA A 582 21.52 3.65 -19.07
N GLY A 583 21.98 2.91 -18.07
CA GLY A 583 21.86 1.45 -17.97
C GLY A 583 22.87 0.67 -18.83
N GLN A 584 23.99 1.29 -19.21
CA GLN A 584 25.02 0.66 -20.04
C GLN A 584 26.17 0.16 -19.16
N GLU A 585 26.61 -1.08 -19.38
CA GLU A 585 27.78 -1.68 -18.71
C GLU A 585 29.05 -0.89 -19.06
N THR A 586 29.83 -0.56 -18.04
CA THR A 586 31.09 0.20 -18.14
C THR A 586 32.27 -0.55 -17.54
N GLU A 587 32.03 -1.45 -16.60
CA GLU A 587 33.05 -2.28 -15.95
C GLU A 587 32.45 -3.62 -15.53
N ASN A 588 33.24 -4.70 -15.60
CA ASN A 588 32.88 -6.04 -15.14
C ASN A 588 34.09 -6.72 -14.49
N ALA A 589 34.11 -6.72 -13.16
CA ALA A 589 35.16 -7.32 -12.37
C ALA A 589 34.75 -8.73 -11.90
N THR A 590 35.58 -9.73 -12.16
CA THR A 590 35.39 -11.10 -11.70
C THR A 590 36.35 -11.41 -10.54
N PHE A 591 35.83 -12.07 -9.52
CA PHE A 591 36.55 -12.44 -8.30
C PHE A 591 36.51 -13.97 -8.09
N GLY A 592 37.66 -14.53 -7.71
CA GLY A 592 37.76 -15.93 -7.31
C GLY A 592 37.07 -16.20 -5.96
N ALA A 593 36.92 -17.48 -5.61
CA ALA A 593 36.29 -17.91 -4.35
C ALA A 593 37.02 -17.44 -3.06
N ASN A 594 38.24 -16.90 -3.19
CA ASN A 594 39.00 -16.28 -2.10
C ASN A 594 38.78 -14.75 -1.99
N GLY A 595 37.92 -14.18 -2.84
CA GLY A 595 37.64 -12.74 -2.93
C GLY A 595 38.70 -11.92 -3.66
N GLN A 596 39.71 -12.54 -4.27
CA GLN A 596 40.69 -11.82 -5.09
C GLN A 596 40.16 -11.63 -6.51
N MET A 597 40.37 -10.43 -7.07
CA MET A 597 40.06 -10.13 -8.47
C MET A 597 40.92 -11.01 -9.39
N THR A 598 40.29 -11.66 -10.37
CA THR A 598 40.95 -12.49 -11.39
C THR A 598 40.89 -11.86 -12.77
N GLN A 599 39.88 -11.03 -13.01
CA GLN A 599 39.73 -10.30 -14.26
C GLN A 599 38.98 -8.99 -14.03
N ASN A 600 39.31 -7.93 -14.77
CA ASN A 600 38.50 -6.72 -14.86
C ASN A 600 38.35 -6.26 -16.30
N THR A 601 37.12 -6.04 -16.77
CA THR A 601 36.85 -5.65 -18.16
C THR A 601 36.18 -4.29 -18.19
N PHE A 602 36.70 -3.37 -18.99
CA PHE A 602 36.15 -2.02 -19.17
C PHE A 602 35.49 -1.87 -20.54
N TYR A 603 34.41 -1.10 -20.60
CA TYR A 603 33.62 -0.88 -21.81
C TYR A 603 33.43 0.61 -22.12
N ASP A 604 33.44 0.95 -23.40
CA ASP A 604 33.03 2.27 -23.87
C ASP A 604 31.51 2.41 -23.79
N ALA A 605 31.04 3.31 -22.92
CA ALA A 605 29.61 3.56 -22.70
C ALA A 605 28.84 3.89 -24.00
N GLY A 606 29.46 4.60 -24.96
CA GLY A 606 28.77 5.00 -26.20
C GLY A 606 28.47 3.84 -27.15
N SER A 607 29.34 2.82 -27.19
CA SER A 607 29.30 1.74 -28.16
C SER A 607 29.07 0.34 -27.57
N GLY A 608 29.27 0.17 -26.25
CA GLY A 608 29.29 -1.13 -25.57
C GLY A 608 30.51 -1.99 -25.93
N ARG A 609 31.54 -1.40 -26.56
CA ARG A 609 32.75 -2.09 -26.97
C ARG A 609 33.73 -2.20 -25.80
N MET A 610 34.29 -3.38 -25.58
CA MET A 610 35.41 -3.59 -24.66
C MET A 610 36.60 -2.69 -25.05
N THR A 611 37.09 -1.91 -24.09
CA THR A 611 38.26 -1.02 -24.25
C THR A 611 39.50 -1.56 -23.57
N GLU A 612 39.33 -2.34 -22.50
CA GLU A 612 40.44 -2.88 -21.73
C GLU A 612 39.99 -4.16 -20.99
N GLN A 613 40.88 -5.15 -20.87
CA GLN A 613 40.69 -6.34 -20.05
C GLN A 613 41.98 -6.62 -19.27
N ASP A 614 41.91 -6.55 -17.95
CA ASP A 614 42.99 -6.89 -17.04
C ASP A 614 42.83 -8.31 -16.53
N ASP A 615 43.80 -9.18 -16.79
CA ASP A 615 43.83 -10.54 -16.24
C ASP A 615 44.83 -10.61 -15.09
N TYR A 616 44.36 -10.96 -13.88
CA TYR A 616 45.16 -10.98 -12.65
C TYR A 616 45.56 -12.40 -12.26
N ASN A 617 46.84 -12.59 -11.97
CA ASN A 617 47.38 -13.82 -11.39
C ASN A 617 47.25 -13.82 -9.86
N ALA A 618 47.29 -15.02 -9.28
CA ALA A 618 47.17 -15.20 -7.82
C ALA A 618 48.30 -14.53 -7.00
N ASP A 619 49.44 -14.22 -7.61
CA ASP A 619 50.55 -13.50 -6.95
C ASP A 619 50.41 -11.97 -7.01
N GLY A 620 49.38 -11.46 -7.70
CA GLY A 620 49.12 -10.03 -7.90
C GLY A 620 49.72 -9.45 -9.18
N SER A 621 50.47 -10.23 -9.97
CA SER A 621 50.85 -9.80 -11.33
C SER A 621 49.63 -9.74 -12.25
N ALA A 622 49.67 -8.89 -13.27
CA ALA A 622 48.52 -8.68 -14.17
C ALA A 622 48.94 -8.47 -15.62
N VAL A 623 48.05 -8.75 -16.55
CA VAL A 623 48.19 -8.39 -17.96
C VAL A 623 46.99 -7.56 -18.38
N ALA A 624 47.23 -6.30 -18.77
CA ALA A 624 46.21 -5.40 -19.28
C ALA A 624 46.19 -5.45 -20.81
N HIS A 625 45.06 -5.88 -21.37
CA HIS A 625 44.80 -5.90 -22.81
C HIS A 625 44.00 -4.65 -23.19
N VAL A 626 44.65 -3.63 -23.73
CA VAL A 626 44.03 -2.37 -24.15
C VAL A 626 43.63 -2.45 -25.63
N LEU A 627 42.35 -2.26 -25.94
CA LEU A 627 41.81 -2.29 -27.30
C LEU A 627 41.47 -0.89 -27.80
N ASN A 628 42.29 -0.37 -28.70
CA ASN A 628 42.11 0.98 -29.25
C ASN A 628 40.95 1.03 -30.26
N SER A 629 40.35 2.22 -30.42
CA SER A 629 39.20 2.42 -31.31
C SER A 629 39.52 2.27 -32.81
N ASP A 630 40.79 2.37 -33.19
CA ASP A 630 41.27 2.19 -34.56
C ASP A 630 41.54 0.71 -34.93
N GLY A 631 41.30 -0.21 -33.98
CA GLY A 631 41.52 -1.64 -34.13
C GLY A 631 42.90 -2.14 -33.69
N THR A 632 43.82 -1.24 -33.34
CA THR A 632 45.11 -1.63 -32.72
C THR A 632 44.92 -2.06 -31.26
N GLN A 633 45.90 -2.78 -30.70
CA GLN A 633 45.81 -3.29 -29.33
C GLN A 633 47.16 -3.19 -28.63
N ASN A 634 47.16 -3.03 -27.32
CA ASN A 634 48.35 -3.13 -26.48
C ASN A 634 48.15 -4.22 -25.43
N SER A 635 49.22 -4.94 -25.10
CA SER A 635 49.28 -5.88 -23.98
C SER A 635 50.36 -5.41 -23.02
N VAL A 636 49.97 -4.95 -21.84
CA VAL A 636 50.89 -4.40 -20.82
C VAL A 636 50.98 -5.39 -19.67
N VAL A 637 52.18 -5.86 -19.37
CA VAL A 637 52.43 -6.84 -18.30
C VAL A 637 52.95 -6.12 -17.07
N PHE A 638 52.31 -6.36 -15.94
CA PHE A 638 52.68 -5.84 -14.63
C PHE A 638 53.17 -6.96 -13.71
N ASN A 639 54.21 -6.67 -12.93
CA ASN A 639 54.65 -7.56 -11.86
C ASN A 639 53.71 -7.48 -10.62
N ALA A 640 53.94 -8.34 -9.63
CA ALA A 640 53.16 -8.38 -8.40
C ALA A 640 53.17 -7.10 -7.53
N ALA A 641 54.07 -6.14 -7.82
CA ALA A 641 54.10 -4.83 -7.16
C ALA A 641 53.37 -3.74 -7.97
N GLY A 642 52.75 -4.10 -9.10
CA GLY A 642 52.05 -3.18 -10.01
C GLY A 642 52.99 -2.38 -10.92
N GLN A 643 54.20 -2.87 -11.17
CA GLN A 643 55.19 -2.20 -12.04
C GLN A 643 55.18 -2.83 -13.43
N GLU A 644 55.14 -2.00 -14.47
CA GLU A 644 55.20 -2.44 -15.88
C GLU A 644 56.56 -3.09 -16.18
N THR A 645 56.53 -4.26 -16.81
CA THR A 645 57.73 -5.03 -17.19
C THR A 645 57.81 -5.31 -18.69
N GLU A 646 56.69 -5.28 -19.39
CA GLU A 646 56.60 -5.50 -20.84
C GLU A 646 55.38 -4.76 -21.41
N ASN A 647 55.51 -4.19 -22.61
CA ASN A 647 54.44 -3.55 -23.35
C ASN A 647 54.53 -3.91 -24.83
N VAL A 648 53.55 -4.68 -25.29
CA VAL A 648 53.48 -5.18 -26.65
C VAL A 648 52.38 -4.43 -27.40
N SER A 649 52.73 -3.75 -28.48
CA SER A 649 51.77 -3.09 -29.38
C SER A 649 51.49 -3.96 -30.60
N PHE A 650 50.22 -4.13 -30.94
CA PHE A 650 49.72 -4.93 -32.06
C PHE A 650 49.00 -4.05 -33.10
N GLY A 651 49.23 -4.36 -34.37
CA GLY A 651 48.48 -3.79 -35.48
C GLY A 651 47.03 -4.28 -35.51
N SER A 652 46.21 -3.67 -36.38
CA SER A 652 44.80 -4.07 -36.56
C SER A 652 44.61 -5.49 -37.12
N ASP A 653 45.67 -6.11 -37.61
CA ASP A 653 45.72 -7.50 -38.08
C ASP A 653 46.17 -8.50 -36.99
N GLY A 654 46.45 -8.00 -35.78
CA GLY A 654 46.90 -8.79 -34.64
C GLY A 654 48.40 -9.14 -34.65
N GLN A 655 49.20 -8.61 -35.58
CA GLN A 655 50.65 -8.81 -35.58
C GLN A 655 51.34 -7.83 -34.62
N LYS A 656 52.43 -8.27 -33.98
CA LYS A 656 53.27 -7.36 -33.17
C LYS A 656 53.83 -6.27 -34.08
N THR A 657 53.85 -5.04 -33.59
CA THR A 657 54.45 -3.86 -34.24
C THR A 657 55.58 -3.27 -33.40
N GLN A 658 55.45 -3.39 -32.07
CA GLN A 658 56.48 -3.02 -31.12
C GLN A 658 56.37 -3.91 -29.87
N ASP A 659 57.51 -4.23 -29.26
CA ASP A 659 57.61 -5.01 -28.02
C ASP A 659 58.69 -4.37 -27.15
N THR A 660 58.31 -3.86 -25.98
CA THR A 660 59.18 -3.05 -25.12
C THR A 660 59.25 -3.67 -23.74
N PHE A 661 60.47 -3.96 -23.27
CA PHE A 661 60.73 -4.48 -21.93
C PHE A 661 61.22 -3.38 -21.00
N TYR A 662 60.85 -3.46 -19.73
CA TYR A 662 61.20 -2.47 -18.71
C TYR A 662 61.89 -3.09 -17.50
N ASP A 663 62.83 -2.34 -16.92
CA ASP A 663 63.37 -2.64 -15.60
C ASP A 663 62.37 -2.23 -14.52
N ALA A 664 61.84 -3.20 -13.79
CA ALA A 664 60.81 -2.98 -12.77
C ALA A 664 61.24 -1.99 -11.67
N ALA A 665 62.54 -1.91 -11.34
CA ALA A 665 63.02 -1.06 -10.25
C ALA A 665 63.07 0.43 -10.64
N THR A 666 63.39 0.72 -11.90
CA THR A 666 63.59 2.08 -12.42
C THR A 666 62.45 2.59 -13.30
N GLY A 667 61.63 1.68 -13.85
CA GLY A 667 60.58 1.98 -14.82
C GLY A 667 61.10 2.42 -16.19
N ARG A 668 62.36 2.08 -16.51
CA ARG A 668 63.01 2.45 -17.77
C ARG A 668 63.05 1.28 -18.73
N GLU A 669 62.98 1.59 -20.03
CA GLU A 669 63.16 0.63 -21.11
C GLU A 669 64.52 -0.06 -20.98
N THR A 670 64.55 -1.36 -21.24
CA THR A 670 65.76 -2.18 -21.34
C THR A 670 65.93 -2.78 -22.72
N GLU A 671 64.83 -3.00 -23.43
CA GLU A 671 64.81 -3.50 -24.80
C GLU A 671 63.56 -2.97 -25.53
N THR A 672 63.70 -2.61 -26.80
CA THR A 672 62.61 -2.24 -27.70
C THR A 672 62.82 -2.89 -29.05
N ALA A 673 61.98 -3.87 -29.36
CA ALA A 673 61.90 -4.51 -30.67
C ALA A 673 60.77 -3.87 -31.49
N THR A 674 61.03 -3.54 -32.75
CA THR A 674 60.02 -3.07 -33.71
C THR A 674 59.90 -4.05 -34.86
N PHE A 675 58.67 -4.19 -35.36
CA PHE A 675 58.32 -5.17 -36.37
C PHE A 675 57.64 -4.49 -37.56
N SER A 676 57.84 -5.06 -38.74
CA SER A 676 57.14 -4.71 -39.96
C SER A 676 55.70 -5.24 -39.96
N GLY A 677 54.88 -4.76 -40.91
CA GLY A 677 53.46 -5.11 -40.99
C GLY A 677 53.12 -6.57 -41.31
N ASP A 678 54.12 -7.42 -41.58
CA ASP A 678 53.97 -8.87 -41.71
C ASP A 678 54.56 -9.65 -40.51
N GLY A 679 54.98 -8.93 -39.46
CA GLY A 679 55.48 -9.50 -38.21
C GLY A 679 56.98 -9.80 -38.20
N HIS A 680 57.76 -9.36 -39.20
CA HIS A 680 59.23 -9.52 -39.18
C HIS A 680 59.89 -8.41 -38.35
N LEU A 681 60.83 -8.79 -37.47
CA LEU A 681 61.67 -7.85 -36.69
C LEU A 681 62.48 -6.96 -37.64
N THR A 682 62.35 -5.64 -37.50
CA THR A 682 63.06 -4.64 -38.32
C THR A 682 64.10 -3.86 -37.54
N GLN A 683 63.94 -3.73 -36.22
CA GLN A 683 64.95 -3.13 -35.37
C GLN A 683 64.82 -3.68 -33.95
N ASN A 684 65.94 -3.88 -33.26
CA ASN A 684 65.97 -4.17 -31.83
C ASN A 684 66.95 -3.24 -31.13
N THR A 685 66.52 -2.57 -30.07
CA THR A 685 67.29 -1.55 -29.37
C THR A 685 67.41 -1.92 -27.89
N PHE A 686 68.62 -1.94 -27.35
CA PHE A 686 68.89 -2.24 -25.94
C PHE A 686 69.32 -0.99 -25.19
N TYR A 687 68.94 -0.91 -23.91
CA TYR A 687 69.19 0.24 -23.05
C TYR A 687 69.79 -0.16 -21.70
N ASP A 688 70.62 0.71 -21.14
CA ASP A 688 71.12 0.58 -19.78
C ASP A 688 70.03 1.00 -18.77
N ALA A 689 69.54 0.05 -17.96
CA ALA A 689 68.49 0.29 -16.96
C ALA A 689 68.81 1.44 -15.98
N GLY A 690 70.10 1.62 -15.63
CA GLY A 690 70.54 2.64 -14.67
C GLY A 690 70.51 4.08 -15.20
N SER A 691 70.69 4.27 -16.51
CA SER A 691 70.82 5.59 -17.16
C SER A 691 69.76 5.89 -18.22
N GLY A 692 69.08 4.87 -18.76
CA GLY A 692 68.14 4.97 -19.87
C GLY A 692 68.81 5.27 -21.22
N ARG A 693 70.12 5.04 -21.34
CA ARG A 693 70.87 5.30 -22.58
C ARG A 693 70.93 4.03 -23.41
N MET A 694 70.79 4.19 -24.73
CA MET A 694 70.98 3.11 -25.69
C MET A 694 72.40 2.55 -25.57
N THR A 695 72.50 1.22 -25.54
CA THR A 695 73.77 0.48 -25.51
C THR A 695 74.00 -0.28 -26.81
N GLU A 696 72.92 -0.68 -27.49
CA GLU A 696 72.97 -1.43 -28.74
C GLU A 696 71.71 -1.16 -29.57
N GLN A 697 71.86 -1.12 -30.90
CA GLN A 697 70.74 -1.05 -31.85
C GLN A 697 71.07 -1.91 -33.07
N ASP A 698 70.25 -2.92 -33.31
CA ASP A 698 70.32 -3.76 -34.49
C ASP A 698 69.19 -3.37 -35.45
N ASP A 699 69.53 -3.02 -36.68
CA ASP A 699 68.59 -2.78 -37.77
C ASP A 699 68.61 -3.98 -38.73
N TYR A 700 67.45 -4.55 -39.02
CA TYR A 700 67.29 -5.75 -39.83
C TYR A 700 66.55 -5.43 -41.14
N ASN A 701 67.13 -5.84 -42.26
CA ASN A 701 66.48 -5.80 -43.57
C ASN A 701 65.74 -7.12 -43.84
N THR A 702 64.74 -7.06 -44.72
CA THR A 702 63.90 -8.21 -45.08
C THR A 702 64.66 -9.35 -45.79
N ASP A 703 65.83 -9.06 -46.35
CA ASP A 703 66.68 -10.07 -47.03
C ASP A 703 67.64 -10.80 -46.07
N GLY A 704 67.64 -10.45 -44.78
CA GLY A 704 68.53 -11.01 -43.76
C GLY A 704 69.82 -10.22 -43.54
N SER A 705 70.10 -9.19 -44.33
CA SER A 705 71.17 -8.22 -44.04
C SER A 705 70.78 -7.29 -42.89
N GLY A 706 71.74 -6.60 -42.28
CA GLY A 706 71.45 -5.68 -41.18
C GLY A 706 72.64 -4.85 -40.75
N VAL A 707 72.42 -3.97 -39.76
CA VAL A 707 73.46 -3.15 -39.16
C VAL A 707 73.33 -3.22 -37.65
N ALA A 708 74.40 -3.59 -36.95
CA ALA A 708 74.47 -3.55 -35.49
C ALA A 708 75.31 -2.35 -35.05
N HIS A 709 74.74 -1.50 -34.21
CA HIS A 709 75.41 -0.38 -33.56
C HIS A 709 75.63 -0.69 -32.08
N ILE A 710 76.86 -0.53 -31.59
CA ILE A 710 77.18 -0.62 -30.16
C ILE A 710 77.58 0.76 -29.66
N PHE A 711 76.90 1.24 -28.63
CA PHE A 711 77.11 2.55 -28.01
C PHE A 711 77.81 2.39 -26.66
N ASN A 712 79.06 2.82 -26.58
CA ASN A 712 79.85 2.65 -25.35
C ASN A 712 79.61 3.80 -24.36
N PRO A 713 79.70 3.55 -23.04
CA PRO A 713 79.48 4.58 -22.02
C PRO A 713 80.41 5.81 -22.09
N ASN A 714 81.59 5.66 -22.69
CA ASN A 714 82.57 6.73 -22.91
C ASN A 714 82.22 7.63 -24.13
N GLY A 715 81.14 7.32 -24.85
CA GLY A 715 80.68 8.04 -26.04
C GLY A 715 81.15 7.45 -27.38
N THR A 716 82.10 6.51 -27.39
CA THR A 716 82.56 5.86 -28.64
C THR A 716 81.51 4.88 -29.15
N GLN A 717 81.47 4.67 -30.46
CA GLN A 717 80.47 3.80 -31.10
C GLN A 717 81.15 2.87 -32.09
N THR A 718 80.59 1.67 -32.29
CA THR A 718 80.98 0.78 -33.39
C THR A 718 79.76 0.40 -34.19
N ALA A 719 79.90 0.27 -35.51
CA ALA A 719 78.85 -0.18 -36.41
C ALA A 719 79.37 -1.35 -37.23
N ALA A 720 78.60 -2.44 -37.31
CA ALA A 720 78.90 -3.59 -38.14
C ALA A 720 77.76 -3.82 -39.14
N VAL A 721 78.07 -3.82 -40.43
CA VAL A 721 77.11 -4.09 -41.50
C VAL A 721 77.21 -5.58 -41.88
N PHE A 722 76.12 -6.31 -41.73
CA PHE A 722 76.01 -7.72 -42.05
C PHE A 722 75.34 -7.94 -43.41
N ASP A 723 75.87 -8.89 -44.18
CA ASP A 723 75.24 -9.36 -45.41
C ASP A 723 74.06 -10.33 -45.14
N PRO A 724 73.26 -10.70 -46.16
CA PRO A 724 72.15 -11.66 -46.01
C PRO A 724 72.51 -13.05 -45.47
N SER A 725 73.79 -13.40 -45.43
CA SER A 725 74.30 -14.66 -44.87
C SER A 725 74.84 -14.54 -43.44
N GLY A 726 74.80 -13.33 -42.86
CA GLY A 726 75.26 -13.03 -41.52
C GLY A 726 76.76 -12.77 -41.40
N HIS A 727 77.47 -12.52 -42.51
CA HIS A 727 78.89 -12.14 -42.47
C HIS A 727 79.03 -10.62 -42.43
N VAL A 728 80.03 -10.11 -41.69
CA VAL A 728 80.36 -8.69 -41.66
C VAL A 728 80.96 -8.29 -43.02
N SER A 729 80.43 -7.22 -43.61
CA SER A 729 80.88 -6.62 -44.88
C SER A 729 81.55 -5.26 -44.68
N GLU A 730 81.17 -4.53 -43.63
CA GLU A 730 81.80 -3.27 -43.20
C GLU A 730 81.82 -3.23 -41.67
N TYR A 731 82.92 -2.79 -41.08
CA TYR A 731 83.06 -2.53 -39.65
C TYR A 731 83.66 -1.14 -39.45
N ALA A 732 82.92 -0.25 -38.81
CA ALA A 732 83.33 1.12 -38.57
C ALA A 732 83.40 1.43 -37.07
N THR A 733 84.44 2.15 -36.65
CA THR A 733 84.52 2.73 -35.30
C THR A 733 84.41 4.24 -35.34
N PHE A 734 83.79 4.82 -34.31
CA PHE A 734 83.56 6.24 -34.19
C PHE A 734 84.03 6.76 -32.82
N GLY A 735 84.70 7.92 -32.84
CA GLY A 735 85.07 8.65 -31.65
C GLY A 735 83.86 9.23 -30.91
N ALA A 736 84.06 9.71 -29.68
CA ALA A 736 83.00 10.26 -28.84
C ALA A 736 82.30 11.52 -29.41
N ASN A 737 82.88 12.14 -30.43
CA ASN A 737 82.32 13.28 -31.16
C ASN A 737 81.53 12.86 -32.42
N GLY A 738 81.38 11.55 -32.67
CA GLY A 738 80.71 10.99 -33.85
C GLY A 738 81.55 10.97 -35.13
N GLN A 739 82.84 11.32 -35.08
CA GLN A 739 83.72 11.19 -36.23
C GLN A 739 84.16 9.73 -36.40
N LYS A 740 84.13 9.22 -37.64
CA LYS A 740 84.67 7.90 -37.97
C LYS A 740 86.19 7.91 -37.71
N THR A 741 86.68 6.92 -36.96
CA THR A 741 88.11 6.74 -36.63
C THR A 741 88.74 5.58 -37.38
N GLN A 742 87.94 4.58 -37.74
CA GLN A 742 88.37 3.42 -38.53
C GLN A 742 87.20 2.92 -39.38
N ASP A 743 87.50 2.39 -40.57
CA ASP A 743 86.53 1.82 -41.50
C ASP A 743 87.12 0.62 -42.24
N ILE A 744 86.63 -0.58 -41.96
CA ILE A 744 87.15 -1.83 -42.51
C ILE A 744 86.09 -2.48 -43.39
N PHE A 745 86.46 -2.78 -44.63
CA PHE A 745 85.63 -3.51 -45.59
C PHE A 745 86.10 -4.96 -45.70
N TYR A 746 85.15 -5.89 -45.68
CA TYR A 746 85.41 -7.33 -45.72
C TYR A 746 84.86 -7.98 -46.99
N ASP A 747 85.53 -9.04 -47.44
CA ASP A 747 85.05 -9.90 -48.52
C ASP A 747 83.89 -10.79 -48.03
N PRO A 748 82.69 -10.69 -48.62
CA PRO A 748 81.50 -11.43 -48.16
C PRO A 748 81.64 -12.96 -48.21
N GLY A 749 82.50 -13.48 -49.09
CA GLY A 749 82.66 -14.93 -49.28
C GLY A 749 83.70 -15.57 -48.36
N THR A 750 84.65 -14.78 -47.84
CA THR A 750 85.82 -15.27 -47.10
C THR A 750 86.01 -14.64 -45.73
N GLY A 751 85.36 -13.50 -45.44
CA GLY A 751 85.52 -12.75 -44.20
C GLY A 751 86.86 -12.05 -44.05
N ARG A 752 87.61 -11.90 -45.14
CA ARG A 752 88.93 -11.26 -45.16
C ARG A 752 88.80 -9.76 -45.40
N GLU A 753 89.64 -8.95 -44.74
CA GLU A 753 89.78 -7.52 -45.01
C GLU A 753 90.22 -7.25 -46.46
N LEU A 754 89.50 -6.35 -47.12
CA LEU A 754 89.77 -5.82 -48.46
C LEU A 754 90.40 -4.42 -48.38
N GLN A 755 89.90 -3.61 -47.45
CA GLN A 755 90.34 -2.24 -47.25
C GLN A 755 90.13 -1.83 -45.79
N GLU A 756 91.08 -1.08 -45.25
CA GLU A 756 91.00 -0.43 -43.94
C GLU A 756 91.34 1.05 -44.11
N ASN A 757 90.50 1.94 -43.59
CA ASN A 757 90.78 3.36 -43.57
C ASN A 757 90.86 3.83 -42.12
N ASP A 758 92.02 4.30 -41.71
CA ASP A 758 92.27 4.92 -40.41
C ASP A 758 92.16 6.44 -40.54
N PHE A 759 91.34 7.07 -39.71
CA PHE A 759 91.08 8.51 -39.74
C PHE A 759 91.63 9.18 -38.48
N ASN A 760 92.47 10.20 -38.69
CA ASN A 760 93.02 11.01 -37.61
C ASN A 760 92.09 12.17 -37.27
N ALA A 761 92.21 12.66 -36.04
CA ALA A 761 91.39 13.77 -35.53
C ALA A 761 91.60 15.10 -36.27
N ASP A 762 92.73 15.27 -36.96
CA ASP A 762 93.04 16.47 -37.76
C ASP A 762 92.43 16.42 -39.17
N GLY A 763 91.77 15.32 -39.54
CA GLY A 763 91.17 15.07 -40.85
C GLY A 763 92.09 14.37 -41.84
N SER A 764 93.35 14.10 -41.49
CA SER A 764 94.21 13.21 -42.28
C SER A 764 93.73 11.75 -42.16
N ALA A 765 94.05 10.92 -43.15
CA ALA A 765 93.64 9.53 -43.16
C ALA A 765 94.68 8.65 -43.84
N VAL A 766 94.72 7.37 -43.45
CA VAL A 766 95.53 6.34 -44.09
C VAL A 766 94.60 5.26 -44.62
N ALA A 767 94.67 4.98 -45.92
CA ALA A 767 93.89 3.94 -46.57
C ALA A 767 94.79 2.76 -46.95
N HIS A 768 94.56 1.63 -46.31
CA HIS A 768 95.16 0.34 -46.61
C HIS A 768 94.25 -0.45 -47.55
N VAL A 769 94.80 -0.97 -48.65
CA VAL A 769 94.10 -1.92 -49.54
C VAL A 769 94.86 -3.24 -49.53
N PHE A 770 94.17 -4.32 -49.21
CA PHE A 770 94.74 -5.65 -49.04
C PHE A 770 94.41 -6.55 -50.24
N ASN A 771 95.43 -6.93 -51.01
CA ASN A 771 95.24 -7.73 -52.22
C ASN A 771 95.20 -9.23 -51.93
N PRO A 772 94.44 -10.04 -52.70
CA PRO A 772 94.33 -11.48 -52.51
C PRO A 772 95.66 -12.25 -52.39
N ASP A 773 96.72 -11.77 -53.04
CA ASP A 773 98.07 -12.38 -53.04
C ASP A 773 98.92 -12.05 -51.80
N GLY A 774 98.37 -11.28 -50.85
CA GLY A 774 99.03 -10.86 -49.61
C GLY A 774 99.76 -9.52 -49.73
N SER A 775 99.93 -8.97 -50.95
CA SER A 775 100.44 -7.61 -51.11
C SER A 775 99.43 -6.58 -50.57
N GLN A 776 99.92 -5.41 -50.19
CA GLN A 776 99.06 -4.30 -49.74
C GLN A 776 99.58 -2.97 -50.24
N THR A 777 98.70 -1.97 -50.31
CA THR A 777 99.07 -0.58 -50.57
C THR A 777 98.59 0.29 -49.43
N ALA A 778 99.37 1.29 -49.03
CA ALA A 778 98.98 2.29 -48.05
C ALA A 778 99.02 3.67 -48.71
N THR A 779 97.91 4.41 -48.64
CA THR A 779 97.82 5.78 -49.17
C THR A 779 97.57 6.74 -48.02
N VAL A 780 98.44 7.73 -47.84
CA VAL A 780 98.31 8.77 -46.81
C VAL A 780 97.70 10.01 -47.43
N TYR A 781 96.61 10.47 -46.85
CA TYR A 781 95.92 11.71 -47.21
C TYR A 781 96.12 12.76 -46.14
N ASN A 782 96.40 13.99 -46.55
CA ASN A 782 96.41 15.13 -45.65
C ASN A 782 94.99 15.54 -45.21
N ALA A 783 94.89 16.49 -44.29
CA ALA A 783 93.60 17.01 -43.79
C ALA A 783 92.67 17.65 -44.84
N ALA A 784 93.19 17.95 -46.04
CA ALA A 784 92.39 18.43 -47.17
C ALA A 784 91.94 17.31 -48.11
N GLY A 785 92.23 16.04 -47.78
CA GLY A 785 91.92 14.87 -48.59
C GLY A 785 92.86 14.69 -49.80
N GLN A 786 94.04 15.30 -49.77
CA GLN A 786 95.02 15.21 -50.85
C GLN A 786 96.07 14.16 -50.51
N GLU A 787 96.40 13.30 -51.47
CA GLU A 787 97.44 12.28 -51.34
C GLU A 787 98.82 12.92 -51.15
N THR A 788 99.54 12.47 -50.13
CA THR A 788 100.91 12.94 -49.83
C THR A 788 101.92 11.81 -49.84
N GLU A 789 101.49 10.57 -49.63
CA GLU A 789 102.34 9.38 -49.71
C GLU A 789 101.53 8.19 -50.25
N TYR A 790 102.16 7.37 -51.09
CA TYR A 790 101.61 6.12 -51.58
C TYR A 790 102.70 5.04 -51.55
N ALA A 791 102.51 4.06 -50.69
CA ALA A 791 103.46 2.97 -50.48
C ALA A 791 102.88 1.64 -50.95
N ILE A 792 103.71 0.85 -51.63
CA ILE A 792 103.38 -0.52 -52.06
C ILE A 792 104.21 -1.50 -51.24
N PHE A 793 103.56 -2.57 -50.75
CA PHE A 793 104.18 -3.63 -49.98
C PHE A 793 103.96 -4.97 -50.66
N ASN A 794 105.00 -5.81 -50.66
CA ASN A 794 104.87 -7.18 -51.13
C ASN A 794 104.14 -8.08 -50.09
N GLY A 795 103.85 -9.33 -50.47
CA GLY A 795 103.17 -10.28 -49.59
C GLY A 795 103.92 -10.70 -48.31
N GLY A 796 105.15 -10.24 -48.12
CA GLY A 796 105.93 -10.39 -46.89
C GLY A 796 105.93 -9.14 -46.00
N GLY A 797 105.18 -8.09 -46.37
CA GLY A 797 105.12 -6.82 -45.64
C GLY A 797 106.30 -5.87 -45.90
N GLN A 798 107.19 -6.17 -46.84
CA GLN A 798 108.30 -5.28 -47.20
C GLN A 798 107.81 -4.21 -48.19
N LYS A 799 108.09 -2.92 -47.88
CA LYS A 799 107.87 -1.79 -48.79
C LYS A 799 108.75 -1.96 -50.03
N THR A 800 108.16 -1.96 -51.23
CA THR A 800 108.87 -2.08 -52.52
C THR A 800 108.96 -0.74 -53.24
N ASP A 801 107.94 0.10 -53.08
CA ASP A 801 107.79 1.36 -53.77
C ASP A 801 107.17 2.37 -52.82
N ASP A 802 107.60 3.63 -52.88
CA ASP A 802 107.14 4.69 -52.00
C ASP A 802 107.16 6.04 -52.73
N TYR A 803 105.98 6.58 -53.00
CA TYR A 803 105.80 7.80 -53.77
C TYR A 803 105.37 8.91 -52.83
N PHE A 804 106.04 10.06 -52.86
CA PHE A 804 105.72 11.24 -52.07
C PHE A 804 105.23 12.36 -52.99
N PHE A 805 104.12 12.98 -52.61
CA PHE A 805 103.47 14.01 -53.41
C PHE A 805 103.43 15.35 -52.66
N ASP A 806 103.61 16.44 -53.39
CA ASP A 806 103.28 17.77 -52.91
C ASP A 806 101.76 17.88 -52.78
N GLY A 807 101.27 17.88 -51.54
CA GLY A 807 99.83 17.85 -51.27
C GLY A 807 99.05 18.98 -51.96
N ALA A 808 99.64 20.16 -52.17
CA ALA A 808 98.94 21.28 -52.81
C ALA A 808 98.77 21.12 -54.32
N THR A 809 99.73 20.50 -55.00
CA THR A 809 99.79 20.40 -56.47
C THR A 809 99.53 18.99 -57.01
N GLY A 810 99.59 17.96 -56.16
CA GLY A 810 99.54 16.55 -56.55
C GLY A 810 100.75 16.10 -57.35
N ARG A 811 101.83 16.88 -57.36
CA ARG A 811 103.05 16.56 -58.09
C ARG A 811 103.90 15.60 -57.27
N GLU A 812 104.37 14.53 -57.89
CA GLU A 812 105.40 13.66 -57.32
C GLU A 812 106.67 14.49 -57.03
N THR A 813 107.16 14.37 -55.80
CA THR A 813 108.35 15.08 -55.32
C THR A 813 109.49 14.12 -55.06
N GLN A 814 109.16 12.89 -54.69
CA GLN A 814 110.11 11.84 -54.43
C GLN A 814 109.48 10.48 -54.74
N TYR A 815 110.28 9.56 -55.26
CA TYR A 815 109.94 8.16 -55.38
C TYR A 815 111.11 7.30 -54.94
N ASN A 816 110.87 6.43 -53.97
CA ASN A 816 111.86 5.50 -53.47
C ASN A 816 111.50 4.10 -53.95
N GLN A 817 112.41 3.50 -54.71
CA GLN A 817 112.34 2.11 -55.11
C GLN A 817 113.24 1.27 -54.21
N TYR A 818 112.67 0.29 -53.51
CA TYR A 818 113.37 -0.58 -52.57
C TYR A 818 113.58 -1.97 -53.16
N ASN A 819 114.82 -2.43 -53.15
CA ASN A 819 115.19 -3.75 -53.61
C ASN A 819 115.18 -4.76 -52.45
N SER A 820 115.10 -6.04 -52.80
CA SER A 820 115.06 -7.13 -51.83
C SER A 820 116.36 -7.35 -51.03
N ASP A 821 117.48 -6.77 -51.47
CA ASP A 821 118.76 -6.79 -50.77
C ASP A 821 118.94 -5.60 -49.80
N GLY A 822 117.89 -4.79 -49.63
CA GLY A 822 117.90 -3.59 -48.79
C GLY A 822 118.48 -2.36 -49.48
N SER A 823 119.05 -2.48 -50.69
CA SER A 823 119.42 -1.32 -51.48
C SER A 823 118.19 -0.54 -51.92
N MET A 824 118.33 0.77 -52.12
CA MET A 824 117.23 1.59 -52.59
C MET A 824 117.72 2.62 -53.61
N THR A 825 116.85 2.99 -54.53
CA THR A 825 117.07 4.15 -55.39
C THR A 825 116.02 5.20 -55.05
N SER A 826 116.48 6.38 -54.61
CA SER A 826 115.64 7.54 -54.36
C SER A 826 115.68 8.47 -55.56
N TYR A 827 114.56 8.64 -56.21
CA TYR A 827 114.37 9.61 -57.27
C TYR A 827 113.76 10.87 -56.67
N GLN A 828 114.47 11.99 -56.73
CA GLN A 828 113.98 13.29 -56.29
C GLN A 828 113.63 14.13 -57.52
N PHE A 829 112.40 14.65 -57.56
CA PHE A 829 111.88 15.42 -58.67
C PHE A 829 111.85 16.91 -58.33
N ASN A 830 112.78 17.65 -58.91
CA ASN A 830 112.93 19.08 -58.65
C ASN A 830 111.84 19.89 -59.36
N ALA A 831 111.62 21.11 -58.87
CA ALA A 831 110.53 21.94 -59.38
C ALA A 831 110.72 22.45 -60.81
N ASP A 832 111.94 22.40 -61.35
CA ASP A 832 112.26 22.75 -62.73
C ASP A 832 112.22 21.55 -63.69
N ASN A 833 111.68 20.42 -63.23
CA ASN A 833 111.64 19.11 -63.87
C ASN A 833 113.00 18.42 -64.02
N SER A 834 114.09 18.98 -63.48
CA SER A 834 115.30 18.17 -63.29
C SER A 834 115.01 17.06 -62.27
N GLN A 835 115.78 15.98 -62.37
CA GLN A 835 115.61 14.80 -61.53
C GLN A 835 116.97 14.37 -61.04
N ASP A 836 117.05 14.05 -59.75
CA ASP A 836 118.21 13.40 -59.17
C ASP A 836 117.85 11.96 -58.81
N ALA A 837 118.75 11.02 -59.11
CA ALA A 837 118.60 9.63 -58.73
C ALA A 837 119.76 9.24 -57.82
N ILE A 838 119.41 8.89 -56.58
CA ILE A 838 120.37 8.56 -55.53
C ILE A 838 120.27 7.07 -55.24
N ILE A 839 121.32 6.33 -55.57
CA ILE A 839 121.39 4.88 -55.38
C ILE A 839 122.10 4.61 -54.06
N PHE A 840 121.42 3.96 -53.14
CA PHE A 840 121.95 3.53 -51.84
C PHE A 840 122.18 2.03 -51.82
N ASN A 841 123.24 1.58 -51.15
CA ASN A 841 123.42 0.17 -50.84
C ASN A 841 122.52 -0.29 -49.67
N GLY A 842 122.50 -1.59 -49.39
CA GLY A 842 121.71 -2.17 -48.29
C GLY A 842 122.12 -1.73 -46.87
N ASN A 843 123.17 -0.92 -46.72
CA ASN A 843 123.55 -0.29 -45.44
C ASN A 843 123.17 1.20 -45.40
N GLY A 844 122.41 1.70 -46.38
CA GLY A 844 122.03 3.11 -46.48
C GLY A 844 123.15 4.05 -46.94
N GLN A 845 124.25 3.53 -47.49
CA GLN A 845 125.33 4.37 -48.03
C GLN A 845 125.07 4.67 -49.50
N GLU A 846 125.14 5.94 -49.86
CA GLU A 846 125.00 6.41 -51.23
C GLU A 846 126.16 5.91 -52.08
N LEU A 847 125.86 5.07 -53.07
CA LEU A 847 126.82 4.52 -54.04
C LEU A 847 126.96 5.42 -55.26
N GLU A 848 125.86 6.05 -55.69
CA GLU A 848 125.84 6.85 -56.90
C GLU A 848 124.77 7.94 -56.81
N TYR A 849 125.14 9.15 -57.24
CA TYR A 849 124.26 10.31 -57.37
C TYR A 849 124.23 10.75 -58.81
N ASP A 850 123.11 10.55 -59.48
CA ASP A 850 122.92 10.97 -60.86
C ASP A 850 122.08 12.23 -60.92
N SER A 851 122.54 13.24 -61.67
CA SER A 851 121.72 14.42 -61.97
C SER A 851 121.29 14.45 -63.43
N TYR A 852 119.98 14.50 -63.64
CA TYR A 852 119.34 14.57 -64.94
C TYR A 852 118.72 15.95 -65.14
N ASN A 853 118.89 16.52 -66.34
CA ASN A 853 118.19 17.76 -66.67
C ASN A 853 116.68 17.53 -66.91
N ALA A 854 115.95 18.61 -67.11
CA ALA A 854 114.51 18.60 -67.40
C ALA A 854 114.07 17.76 -68.63
N ASN A 855 114.99 17.32 -69.49
CA ASN A 855 114.72 16.43 -70.62
C ASN A 855 115.10 14.97 -70.33
N GLY A 856 115.44 14.63 -69.08
CA GLY A 856 115.88 13.29 -68.66
C GLY A 856 117.28 12.91 -69.17
N GLN A 857 118.10 13.88 -69.60
CA GLN A 857 119.47 13.60 -70.03
C GLN A 857 120.40 13.73 -68.83
N LEU A 858 121.20 12.69 -68.59
CA LEU A 858 122.26 12.72 -67.58
C LEU A 858 123.17 13.92 -67.86
N THR A 859 123.37 14.75 -66.85
CA THR A 859 124.25 15.93 -66.91
C THR A 859 125.56 15.69 -66.19
N GLY A 860 125.54 14.79 -65.22
CA GLY A 860 126.71 14.26 -64.52
C GLY A 860 126.25 13.21 -63.52
N PHE A 861 127.20 12.40 -63.07
CA PHE A 861 126.98 11.47 -61.98
C PHE A 861 128.20 11.42 -61.07
N THR A 862 127.98 11.12 -59.80
CA THR A 862 129.05 10.97 -58.82
C THR A 862 128.99 9.57 -58.26
N GLN A 863 130.06 8.81 -58.42
CA GLN A 863 130.18 7.48 -57.82
C GLN A 863 130.97 7.56 -56.52
N PHE A 864 130.44 6.91 -55.49
CA PHE A 864 131.03 6.86 -54.17
C PHE A 864 131.58 5.46 -53.91
N THR A 865 132.88 5.40 -53.62
CA THR A 865 133.55 4.16 -53.21
C THR A 865 134.05 4.29 -51.79
N TYR A 866 133.48 3.50 -50.88
CA TYR A 866 133.83 3.53 -49.46
C TYR A 866 134.97 2.56 -49.16
N GLY A 867 136.05 3.05 -48.55
CA GLY A 867 137.15 2.25 -48.07
C GLY A 867 136.84 1.59 -46.72
N ALA A 868 137.55 0.50 -46.38
CA ALA A 868 137.36 -0.25 -45.14
C ALA A 868 137.58 0.55 -43.84
N GLY A 869 138.11 1.78 -43.95
CA GLY A 869 138.30 2.72 -42.83
C GLY A 869 137.21 3.78 -42.70
N GLY A 870 136.15 3.77 -43.52
CA GLY A 870 135.04 4.74 -43.45
C GLY A 870 135.22 5.98 -44.34
N GLY A 871 136.44 6.32 -44.74
CA GLY A 871 136.68 7.32 -45.78
C GLY A 871 136.17 6.85 -47.14
N TYR A 872 135.67 7.77 -47.95
CA TYR A 872 135.10 7.46 -49.26
C TYR A 872 135.68 8.35 -50.34
N ASN A 873 135.78 7.80 -51.54
CA ASN A 873 136.14 8.56 -52.72
C ASN A 873 134.86 8.87 -53.49
N ALA A 874 134.61 10.15 -53.77
CA ALA A 874 133.56 10.59 -54.66
C ALA A 874 134.19 10.99 -56.00
N VAL A 875 133.90 10.21 -57.04
CA VAL A 875 134.39 10.48 -58.38
C VAL A 875 133.24 10.99 -59.22
N ALA A 876 133.34 12.26 -59.63
CA ALA A 876 132.36 12.93 -60.45
C ALA A 876 132.71 12.75 -61.92
N TYR A 877 131.72 12.31 -62.69
CA TYR A 877 131.80 12.05 -64.11
C TYR A 877 130.88 13.02 -64.86
N GLY A 878 131.38 13.49 -66.00
CA GLY A 878 130.55 14.19 -66.97
C GLY A 878 129.56 13.21 -67.63
N PRO A 879 128.63 13.73 -68.44
CA PRO A 879 127.53 12.93 -69.00
C PRO A 879 128.00 11.86 -70.00
N THR A 880 129.24 11.95 -70.48
CA THR A 880 129.86 10.97 -71.37
C THR A 880 130.72 9.93 -70.62
N GLY A 881 130.68 9.91 -69.28
CA GLY A 881 131.45 8.98 -68.43
C GLY A 881 132.94 9.29 -68.32
N TYR A 882 133.40 10.44 -68.84
CA TYR A 882 134.76 10.90 -68.56
C TYR A 882 134.79 11.53 -67.17
N GLU A 883 135.78 11.12 -66.38
CA GLU A 883 136.04 11.68 -65.07
C GLU A 883 136.27 13.19 -65.20
N THR A 884 135.44 13.95 -64.52
CA THR A 884 135.50 15.42 -64.48
C THR A 884 136.16 15.94 -63.22
N GLY A 885 136.18 15.13 -62.17
CA GLY A 885 136.91 15.39 -60.94
C GLY A 885 136.75 14.23 -59.98
N TRP A 886 137.62 14.18 -58.98
CA TRP A 886 137.53 13.24 -57.88
C TRP A 886 137.85 13.95 -56.57
N SER A 887 137.29 13.43 -55.49
CA SER A 887 137.44 13.94 -54.14
C SER A 887 137.54 12.75 -53.18
N ASP A 888 138.70 12.60 -52.55
CA ASP A 888 138.86 11.66 -51.45
C ASP A 888 138.46 12.35 -50.15
N PHE A 889 137.53 11.75 -49.43
CA PHE A 889 137.08 12.19 -48.11
C PHE A 889 137.59 11.24 -47.02
N SER A 890 137.96 11.82 -45.88
CA SER A 890 138.29 11.05 -44.67
C SER A 890 137.04 10.36 -44.14
N ASP A 891 137.24 9.45 -43.19
CA ASP A 891 136.18 8.82 -42.42
C ASP A 891 135.30 9.83 -41.66
N SER A 892 135.81 11.03 -41.41
CA SER A 892 135.06 12.16 -40.84
C SER A 892 134.40 13.06 -41.89
N GLY A 893 134.35 12.65 -43.16
CA GLY A 893 133.77 13.45 -44.26
C GLY A 893 134.59 14.67 -44.68
N GLY A 894 135.85 14.80 -44.22
CA GLY A 894 136.71 15.92 -44.55
C GLY A 894 137.49 15.68 -45.84
N LEU A 895 137.53 16.67 -46.75
CA LEU A 895 138.25 16.55 -48.01
C LEU A 895 139.77 16.35 -47.77
N VAL A 896 140.27 15.18 -48.12
CA VAL A 896 141.69 14.78 -47.98
C VAL A 896 142.50 15.28 -49.17
N SER A 897 141.97 15.08 -50.38
CA SER A 897 142.58 15.56 -51.63
C SER A 897 141.57 15.55 -52.77
N SER A 898 141.78 16.44 -53.74
CA SER A 898 141.03 16.50 -54.98
C SER A 898 141.94 16.90 -56.15
N GLY A 899 141.52 16.60 -57.39
CA GLY A 899 142.29 16.99 -58.58
C GLY A 899 141.52 16.93 -59.89
N GLY A 900 141.82 17.88 -60.80
CA GLY A 900 141.31 17.93 -62.18
C GLY A 900 141.69 19.23 -62.91
N ASN A 901 142.16 19.14 -64.17
CA ASN A 901 142.45 20.27 -65.06
C ASN A 901 141.83 20.02 -66.43
N ASP A 902 140.63 20.56 -66.69
CA ASP A 902 140.24 21.17 -67.98
C ASP A 902 138.78 21.68 -68.06
N TYR A 903 137.94 21.59 -67.01
CA TYR A 903 136.56 22.11 -67.07
C TYR A 903 136.08 22.93 -65.85
N GLY A 904 136.98 23.60 -65.12
CA GLY A 904 136.57 24.51 -64.05
C GLY A 904 135.76 23.82 -62.96
N PHE A 905 136.12 22.58 -62.63
CA PHE A 905 135.48 21.81 -61.58
C PHE A 905 136.32 21.92 -60.31
N THR A 906 135.82 22.70 -59.35
CA THR A 906 136.19 22.59 -57.94
C THR A 906 134.92 22.18 -57.22
N LEU A 907 134.87 20.96 -56.70
CA LEU A 907 134.05 20.71 -55.51
C LEU A 907 134.64 21.66 -54.46
N SER A 908 133.92 22.75 -54.17
CA SER A 908 134.36 23.72 -53.15
C SER A 908 134.45 23.02 -51.80
N ASP A 909 135.14 23.64 -50.84
CA ASP A 909 135.11 23.24 -49.42
C ASP A 909 133.67 23.20 -48.83
N ASP A 910 132.63 23.53 -49.61
CA ASP A 910 131.21 23.37 -49.28
C ASP A 910 130.62 22.04 -49.73
N TYR A 911 131.41 21.09 -50.26
CA TYR A 911 131.02 19.69 -50.19
C TYR A 911 131.16 19.23 -48.74
N GLU A 912 130.29 19.76 -47.88
CA GLU A 912 129.89 19.01 -46.70
C GLU A 912 129.43 17.66 -47.24
N SER A 913 129.91 16.56 -46.65
CA SER A 913 129.08 15.37 -46.50
C SER A 913 127.85 15.81 -45.70
N GLY A 914 126.94 16.46 -46.40
CA GLY A 914 125.96 17.39 -45.86
C GLY A 914 125.03 17.85 -46.98
N SER A 915 124.60 16.92 -47.82
CA SER A 915 123.17 16.79 -48.01
C SER A 915 122.63 16.00 -46.82
N ASP A 916 122.35 16.73 -45.74
CA ASP A 916 121.05 16.64 -45.08
C ASP A 916 120.38 15.24 -45.10
N LEU A 917 120.88 14.30 -44.29
CA LEU A 917 119.99 13.37 -43.58
C LEU A 917 119.53 13.99 -42.26
N THR A 918 119.35 15.32 -42.22
CA THR A 918 118.57 15.99 -41.18
C THR A 918 117.08 16.07 -41.55
N TYR A 919 116.65 15.32 -42.57
CA TYR A 919 115.25 15.02 -42.86
C TYR A 919 114.87 13.54 -42.65
N GLN A 920 115.62 12.80 -41.83
CA GLN A 920 115.32 11.40 -41.50
C GLN A 920 115.38 11.15 -39.99
N SER A 921 114.66 11.97 -39.22
CA SER A 921 114.47 11.71 -37.78
C SER A 921 113.08 12.04 -37.25
N ALA A 922 112.09 12.32 -38.11
CA ALA A 922 110.74 12.68 -37.67
C ALA A 922 109.60 11.83 -38.28
N PHE A 923 109.88 10.92 -39.22
CA PHE A 923 108.83 10.11 -39.87
C PHE A 923 109.01 8.59 -39.66
N GLU A 924 110.24 8.06 -39.65
CA GLU A 924 110.47 6.64 -39.35
C GLU A 924 110.03 6.24 -37.93
N SER A 925 110.07 7.16 -36.96
CA SER A 925 109.63 6.86 -35.58
C SER A 925 108.10 6.73 -35.42
N ALA A 926 107.30 7.22 -36.37
CA ALA A 926 105.84 7.04 -36.35
C ALA A 926 105.41 5.80 -37.16
N PHE A 927 106.22 5.41 -38.15
CA PHE A 927 105.96 4.26 -39.01
C PHE A 927 106.46 2.93 -38.40
N ASP A 928 107.61 2.94 -37.72
CA ASP A 928 108.14 1.77 -37.00
C ASP A 928 107.35 1.45 -35.71
N ASP A 929 106.66 2.43 -35.11
CA ASP A 929 105.81 2.18 -33.93
C ASP A 929 104.52 1.41 -34.30
N TYR A 930 104.13 1.41 -35.59
CA TYR A 930 102.98 0.64 -36.11
C TYR A 930 103.40 -0.77 -36.60
N MET A 931 104.61 -0.93 -37.15
CA MET A 931 105.14 -2.24 -37.56
C MET A 931 105.86 -3.00 -36.42
N GLY A 932 106.24 -2.31 -35.34
CA GLY A 932 106.89 -2.87 -34.15
C GLY A 932 105.99 -3.73 -33.26
N SER A 933 104.66 -3.66 -33.41
CA SER A 933 103.73 -4.61 -32.78
C SER A 933 103.47 -5.82 -33.68
N GLY A 934 104.49 -6.66 -33.83
CA GLY A 934 104.33 -8.03 -34.29
C GLY A 934 103.43 -8.82 -33.33
N ALA A 935 102.12 -8.78 -33.59
CA ALA A 935 101.13 -9.73 -33.10
C ALA A 935 99.92 -9.83 -34.06
N PHE A 936 100.18 -10.02 -35.35
CA PHE A 936 99.19 -10.65 -36.24
C PHE A 936 99.38 -12.17 -36.17
N SER A 937 98.58 -12.81 -35.32
CA SER A 937 98.24 -14.22 -35.48
C SER A 937 96.99 -14.26 -36.36
N PHE A 938 97.08 -14.94 -37.50
CA PHE A 938 95.89 -15.54 -38.11
C PHE A 938 95.24 -16.54 -37.14
#